data_AF-A0A7G1I7T6-F1
#
_entry.id   AF-A0A7G1I7T6-F1
#
_cell.length_a   1.000
_cell.length_b   1.000
_cell.length_c   1.000
_cell.angle_alpha   90.00
_cell.angle_beta   90.00
_cell.angle_gamma   90.00
#
_symmetry.space_group_name_H-M   'P 1'
#
loop_
_entity.id
_entity.type
_entity.pdbx_description
1 polymer ?
#
loop_
_entity_poly.entity_id
_entity_poly.type
_entity_poly.pdbx_seq_one_letter_code
_entity_poly.pdbx_strand_id
1 'polypeptide(L)'
;MCQRGTGTRRGSGVGRAARHGGRLPITYSRKVFIPVTHLCRDTCHYCTFVTVPGKLRAHGAGMYLDPGEILDVARRGAELGCKEALFTLGDRPEDRWPEAREWLDERGYDSTLSYVRAMAIRVLEETGLLPHLNPGVMSWSEMSRLKPVAPSMGMMLETTSRRLFETKGLAHYGSPDKDPAVRLRALTDAGRLSIPFTTGLLVGIGETLTERADTLHAIRKAHKEFGHVQEVIVQNFRAKKHTAMAAVPDTGVDDYLATVAVARLVLGPGMRIQAPPNLVSRDDCLALIAAGVDDWGGVSPLTPDHVNPERPWPALEDLAAVTSEAGYDLVQRLTAQPRYVQAGAAWIDPRVRRHVAALADPATGFARDVKPVGMPWQEPDDMASAGRVDLNAAIDTEGRSTEARSDLDSAFGDWESIRSQVHDLAARAPERIDTDVLAALRSAERDPARCSDEEYLALATADGPALEAVAAVADSLRRDAVGDDVTFVVNRNINFTNICYTGCRFCAFAQRKGDADAYSLSVDEVADRAWEAHVAGATEVCMQGGIDPELPVTGYADLVRAVKARVPEMHVHAFSPMEIANGVTKSGLSIREWLISLREAGLGTIPGTAAEILDDEVRWVLTKGKLPTSLWVEIVTTAHEVGLRSSSTMMYGHVDTPGTGSPTSTCCVISKTAPAASPSSCRCPLSTRIHRCIWRGGATRAHAARQPGGARTGADHAARPHRPHSDQLGEARGPRHADNAQRRRQRPGRHADGGDDLADGRLRTRFGQDRRRDGGHRRGDRPASAPAHHDLRVAGRTRAHKSAGVTHARSPNGSLAWRYARKLRISSCCRTPRPTRPARRIAQPRHCLHLRGHLRTPRRR
;
A
#
# COMPACT_ATOMS: atom_id res chain seq x y z
N MET A 1 16.00 -20.46 45.75
CA MET A 1 17.04 -21.49 45.94
C MET A 1 17.38 -22.09 44.58
N CYS A 2 18.38 -21.54 43.88
CA CYS A 2 18.97 -22.09 42.63
C CYS A 2 20.14 -21.18 42.17
N GLN A 3 21.26 -21.23 42.89
CA GLN A 3 22.57 -20.86 42.32
C GLN A 3 23.29 -22.15 41.94
N ARG A 4 24.29 -22.04 41.03
CA ARG A 4 25.03 -23.12 40.34
C ARG A 4 24.26 -23.69 39.14
N GLY A 5 24.80 -23.42 37.95
CA GLY A 5 24.19 -23.73 36.65
C GLY A 5 24.98 -23.13 35.48
N THR A 6 26.30 -23.04 35.60
CA THR A 6 27.20 -22.39 34.64
C THR A 6 27.61 -23.38 33.54
N GLY A 7 27.00 -23.27 32.36
CA GLY A 7 27.44 -24.03 31.17
C GLY A 7 26.49 -23.91 29.98
N THR A 8 27.05 -23.61 28.80
CA THR A 8 26.50 -23.93 27.46
C THR A 8 25.00 -23.71 27.21
N ARG A 9 24.58 -22.46 26.91
CA ARG A 9 23.58 -22.13 25.84
C ARG A 9 23.26 -20.64 25.60
N ARG A 10 23.97 -19.68 26.20
CA ARG A 10 23.94 -18.28 25.72
C ARG A 10 24.79 -18.14 24.45
N GLY A 11 24.22 -17.61 23.35
CA GLY A 11 25.02 -17.12 22.21
C GLY A 11 24.78 -17.69 20.80
N SER A 12 23.59 -18.17 20.44
CA SER A 12 23.27 -18.54 19.03
C SER A 12 22.34 -17.56 18.30
N GLY A 13 21.57 -16.73 19.02
CA GLY A 13 20.58 -15.82 18.41
C GLY A 13 21.16 -14.52 17.86
N VAL A 14 22.13 -13.90 18.56
CA VAL A 14 22.70 -12.58 18.19
C VAL A 14 23.98 -12.73 17.35
N GLY A 15 24.18 -13.89 16.72
CA GLY A 15 25.40 -14.24 15.96
C GLY A 15 25.61 -13.49 14.63
N ARG A 16 24.84 -12.42 14.37
CA ARG A 16 24.89 -11.65 13.10
C ARG A 16 24.77 -10.13 13.27
N ALA A 17 24.71 -9.62 14.51
CA ALA A 17 24.90 -8.20 14.75
C ALA A 17 26.41 -7.91 14.70
N ALA A 18 26.83 -6.97 13.84
CA ALA A 18 28.21 -6.49 13.84
C ALA A 18 28.53 -5.88 15.21
N ARG A 19 29.68 -6.25 15.80
CA ARG A 19 30.11 -5.70 17.09
C ARG A 19 30.58 -4.26 16.90
N HIS A 20 29.77 -3.30 17.32
CA HIS A 20 30.26 -1.95 17.57
C HIS A 20 31.13 -1.97 18.84
N GLY A 21 32.24 -1.22 18.88
CA GLY A 21 33.16 -1.11 20.03
C GLY A 21 33.77 -2.41 20.61
N GLY A 22 33.46 -3.58 20.03
CA GLY A 22 33.76 -4.90 20.60
C GLY A 22 32.61 -5.55 21.39
N ARG A 23 31.50 -4.83 21.62
CA ARG A 23 30.28 -5.28 22.34
C ARG A 23 29.10 -5.47 21.37
N LEU A 24 27.90 -5.75 21.91
CA LEU A 24 26.66 -5.85 21.13
C LEU A 24 25.87 -4.52 21.19
N PRO A 25 25.23 -4.07 20.10
CA PRO A 25 24.56 -2.78 20.04
C PRO A 25 23.11 -2.80 20.55
N ILE A 26 22.82 -1.99 21.56
CA ILE A 26 21.47 -1.55 21.92
C ILE A 26 21.23 -0.18 21.27
N THR A 27 20.10 -0.04 20.58
CA THR A 27 19.88 1.05 19.63
C THR A 27 18.94 2.13 20.16
N TYR A 28 19.11 3.35 19.67
CA TYR A 28 18.16 4.45 19.90
C TYR A 28 18.12 5.39 18.69
N SER A 29 16.99 6.03 18.42
CA SER A 29 16.88 7.10 17.43
C SER A 29 16.94 8.46 18.15
N ARG A 30 17.79 9.38 17.69
CA ARG A 30 17.85 10.75 18.24
C ARG A 30 16.89 11.64 17.45
N LYS A 31 15.76 12.01 18.06
CA LYS A 31 14.59 12.54 17.35
C LYS A 31 14.04 13.84 17.91
N VAL A 32 13.28 14.57 17.10
CA VAL A 32 12.30 15.56 17.59
C VAL A 32 10.88 15.00 17.47
N PHE A 33 10.04 15.30 18.44
CA PHE A 33 8.64 14.88 18.50
C PHE A 33 7.77 16.03 17.99
N ILE A 34 7.03 15.82 16.90
CA ILE A 34 6.21 16.84 16.25
C ILE A 34 4.74 16.43 16.39
N PRO A 35 3.97 17.04 17.33
CA PRO A 35 2.55 16.81 17.49
C PRO A 35 1.77 17.66 16.47
N VAL A 36 1.65 17.19 15.23
CA VAL A 36 1.04 17.94 14.11
C VAL A 36 -0.36 18.43 14.47
N THR A 37 -1.11 17.63 15.22
CA THR A 37 -2.33 18.06 15.91
C THR A 37 -2.59 17.22 17.15
N HIS A 38 -3.22 17.84 18.15
CA HIS A 38 -3.76 17.16 19.33
C HIS A 38 -5.25 16.79 19.18
N LEU A 39 -5.87 17.03 18.02
CA LEU A 39 -7.21 16.55 17.70
C LEU A 39 -7.16 15.09 17.22
N CYS A 40 -8.26 14.36 17.43
CA CYS A 40 -8.45 12.97 17.03
C CYS A 40 -9.94 12.66 16.93
N ARG A 41 -10.35 11.67 16.11
CA ARG A 41 -11.72 11.13 16.15
C ARG A 41 -11.94 10.11 17.27
N ASP A 42 -10.91 9.40 17.72
CA ASP A 42 -10.98 8.43 18.84
C ASP A 42 -11.24 9.08 20.23
N THR A 43 -11.58 8.25 21.23
CA THR A 43 -11.72 8.62 22.64
C THR A 43 -11.02 7.63 23.59
N CYS A 44 -9.80 7.20 23.25
CA CYS A 44 -9.05 6.18 23.99
C CYS A 44 -8.95 6.50 25.50
N HIS A 45 -9.46 5.60 26.35
CA HIS A 45 -9.68 5.90 27.78
C HIS A 45 -8.41 6.11 28.62
N TYR A 46 -7.23 5.77 28.09
CA TYR A 46 -5.90 5.97 28.68
C TYR A 46 -5.14 7.18 28.10
N CYS A 47 -5.65 7.83 27.04
CA CYS A 47 -4.88 8.77 26.25
C CYS A 47 -4.97 10.22 26.77
N THR A 48 -3.82 10.86 26.98
CA THR A 48 -3.68 12.29 27.31
C THR A 48 -3.26 13.15 26.11
N PHE A 49 -2.81 12.54 25.01
CA PHE A 49 -2.36 13.26 23.81
C PHE A 49 -3.52 13.98 23.09
N VAL A 50 -4.75 13.45 23.21
CA VAL A 50 -5.94 13.96 22.53
C VAL A 50 -6.64 15.04 23.36
N THR A 51 -7.04 16.12 22.69
CA THR A 51 -7.82 17.23 23.25
C THR A 51 -9.02 17.56 22.34
N VAL A 52 -9.72 18.68 22.60
CA VAL A 52 -10.88 19.14 21.82
C VAL A 52 -10.69 20.59 21.37
N PRO A 53 -11.31 21.04 20.25
CA PRO A 53 -11.09 22.39 19.68
C PRO A 53 -11.32 23.53 20.68
N GLY A 54 -12.36 23.42 21.52
CA GLY A 54 -12.64 24.40 22.57
C GLY A 54 -11.54 24.54 23.63
N LYS A 55 -10.78 23.46 23.91
CA LYS A 55 -9.61 23.52 24.79
C LYS A 55 -8.41 24.15 24.07
N LEU A 56 -8.19 23.88 22.79
CA LEU A 56 -7.10 24.51 22.03
C LEU A 56 -7.29 26.03 21.98
N ARG A 57 -8.48 26.50 21.59
CA ARG A 57 -8.86 27.92 21.62
C ARG A 57 -8.66 28.56 23.01
N ALA A 58 -9.03 27.87 24.09
CA ALA A 58 -8.86 28.37 25.45
C ALA A 58 -7.39 28.51 25.91
N HIS A 59 -6.45 27.81 25.29
CA HIS A 59 -5.01 27.93 25.55
C HIS A 59 -4.27 28.75 24.47
N GLY A 60 -4.99 29.34 23.50
CA GLY A 60 -4.40 30.07 22.39
C GLY A 60 -3.69 29.20 21.34
N ALA A 61 -3.94 27.89 21.33
CA ALA A 61 -3.33 26.94 20.40
C ALA A 61 -4.17 26.75 19.12
N GLY A 62 -3.49 26.52 17.99
CA GLY A 62 -4.12 26.16 16.71
C GLY A 62 -4.75 24.76 16.71
N MET A 63 -5.53 24.45 15.67
CA MET A 63 -6.10 23.10 15.46
C MET A 63 -5.03 22.10 15.01
N TYR A 64 -4.04 22.59 14.26
CA TYR A 64 -2.80 21.92 13.90
C TYR A 64 -1.64 22.90 14.14
N LEU A 65 -0.41 22.41 14.19
CA LEU A 65 0.78 23.26 14.07
C LEU A 65 0.87 23.81 12.64
N ASP A 66 1.06 25.12 12.48
CA ASP A 66 1.30 25.73 11.17
C ASP A 66 2.74 25.41 10.68
N PRO A 67 3.03 25.48 9.36
CA PRO A 67 4.28 24.98 8.79
C PRO A 67 5.56 25.55 9.42
N GLY A 68 5.52 26.82 9.85
CA GLY A 68 6.64 27.48 10.51
C GLY A 68 7.01 26.90 11.87
N GLU A 69 6.02 26.41 12.63
CA GLU A 69 6.25 25.79 13.95
C GLU A 69 6.88 24.40 13.81
N ILE A 70 6.37 23.62 12.85
CA ILE A 70 6.92 22.30 12.47
C ILE A 70 8.38 22.44 12.04
N LEU A 71 8.67 23.44 11.19
CA LEU A 71 10.01 23.73 10.69
C LEU A 71 10.96 24.27 11.76
N ASP A 72 10.50 25.10 12.70
CA ASP A 72 11.32 25.56 13.82
C ASP A 72 11.74 24.40 14.75
N VAL A 73 10.80 23.52 15.13
CA VAL A 73 11.10 22.32 15.92
C VAL A 73 12.07 21.40 15.17
N ALA A 74 11.90 21.23 13.86
CA ALA A 74 12.79 20.44 13.02
C ALA A 74 14.20 21.06 12.89
N ARG A 75 14.33 22.38 12.68
CA ARG A 75 15.63 23.08 12.59
C ARG A 75 16.40 23.02 13.91
N ARG A 76 15.75 23.32 15.04
CA ARG A 76 16.37 23.17 16.37
C ARG A 76 16.77 21.72 16.66
N GLY A 77 16.02 20.75 16.14
CA GLY A 77 16.41 19.33 16.13
C GLY A 77 17.67 19.02 15.32
N ALA A 78 17.76 19.55 14.10
CA ALA A 78 18.92 19.42 13.22
C ALA A 78 20.18 20.04 13.83
N GLU A 79 20.06 21.23 14.42
CA GLU A 79 21.13 21.93 15.14
C GLU A 79 21.69 21.10 16.31
N LEU A 80 20.81 20.41 17.05
CA LEU A 80 21.18 19.49 18.14
C LEU A 80 21.67 18.12 17.67
N GLY A 81 21.72 17.85 16.36
CA GLY A 81 22.23 16.59 15.80
C GLY A 81 21.23 15.42 15.84
N CYS A 82 19.93 15.68 15.93
CA CYS A 82 18.90 14.68 15.64
C CYS A 82 19.04 14.11 14.21
N LYS A 83 18.33 13.02 13.93
CA LYS A 83 18.24 12.38 12.61
C LYS A 83 16.81 12.10 12.18
N GLU A 84 15.89 12.05 13.14
CA GLU A 84 14.49 11.73 12.94
C GLU A 84 13.59 12.91 13.33
N ALA A 85 12.57 13.15 12.51
CA ALA A 85 11.41 13.96 12.85
C ALA A 85 10.21 13.03 13.01
N LEU A 86 9.79 12.79 14.25
CA LEU A 86 8.66 11.92 14.57
C LEU A 86 7.35 12.70 14.48
N PHE A 87 6.66 12.56 13.36
CA PHE A 87 5.32 13.12 13.16
C PHE A 87 4.29 12.25 13.90
N THR A 88 3.54 12.89 14.80
CA THR A 88 2.46 12.28 15.57
C THR A 88 1.22 13.16 15.52
N LEU A 89 0.05 12.53 15.58
CA LEU A 89 -1.25 13.16 15.46
C LEU A 89 -2.32 12.16 15.93
N GLY A 90 -3.55 12.63 16.11
CA GLY A 90 -4.69 11.72 16.24
C GLY A 90 -5.15 11.17 14.89
N ASP A 91 -5.75 9.99 14.92
CA ASP A 91 -6.50 9.42 13.81
C ASP A 91 -7.62 10.39 13.36
N ARG A 92 -7.62 10.76 12.07
CA ARG A 92 -8.67 11.47 11.29
C ARG A 92 -9.52 12.50 12.06
N PRO A 93 -8.92 13.54 12.67
CA PRO A 93 -9.69 14.59 13.36
C PRO A 93 -10.75 15.27 12.49
N GLU A 94 -10.50 15.38 11.18
CA GLU A 94 -11.38 16.00 10.19
C GLU A 94 -12.68 15.24 9.90
N ASP A 95 -12.84 14.02 10.42
CA ASP A 95 -14.09 13.24 10.39
C ASP A 95 -15.02 13.56 11.57
N ARG A 96 -14.50 14.20 12.64
CA ARG A 96 -15.23 14.46 13.89
C ARG A 96 -15.35 15.93 14.24
N TRP A 97 -14.35 16.73 13.91
CA TRP A 97 -14.27 18.14 14.29
C TRP A 97 -14.38 19.01 13.04
N PRO A 98 -15.51 19.73 12.84
CA PRO A 98 -15.66 20.65 11.72
C PRO A 98 -14.53 21.68 11.65
N GLU A 99 -14.01 22.14 12.80
CA GLU A 99 -12.90 23.10 12.83
C GLU A 99 -11.56 22.49 12.36
N ALA A 100 -11.44 21.16 12.37
CA ALA A 100 -10.28 20.45 11.82
C ALA A 100 -10.38 20.26 10.30
N ARG A 101 -11.60 20.20 9.76
CA ARG A 101 -11.92 20.20 8.32
C ARG A 101 -11.71 21.61 7.74
N GLU A 102 -12.34 22.61 8.35
CA GLU A 102 -12.25 24.03 7.98
C GLU A 102 -10.80 24.51 7.89
N TRP A 103 -9.95 24.23 8.90
CA TRP A 103 -8.54 24.61 8.90
C TRP A 103 -7.72 24.00 7.74
N LEU A 104 -8.05 22.77 7.33
CA LEU A 104 -7.40 22.07 6.21
C LEU A 104 -7.89 22.62 4.86
N ASP A 105 -9.20 22.83 4.72
CA ASP A 105 -9.84 23.35 3.52
C ASP A 105 -9.36 24.79 3.24
N GLU A 106 -9.23 25.64 4.27
CA GLU A 106 -8.61 26.99 4.21
C GLU A 106 -7.19 26.98 3.62
N ARG A 107 -6.46 25.86 3.79
CA ARG A 107 -5.05 25.70 3.40
C ARG A 107 -4.87 24.82 2.17
N GLY A 108 -5.96 24.36 1.55
CA GLY A 108 -5.95 23.55 0.34
C GLY A 108 -5.50 22.10 0.53
N TYR A 109 -5.83 21.47 1.67
CA TYR A 109 -5.51 20.07 1.95
C TYR A 109 -6.77 19.22 2.12
N ASP A 110 -6.98 18.20 1.27
CA ASP A 110 -8.17 17.33 1.35
C ASP A 110 -8.26 16.49 2.64
N SER A 111 -7.14 16.32 3.34
CA SER A 111 -7.02 15.50 4.55
C SER A 111 -5.82 15.90 5.41
N THR A 112 -5.85 15.49 6.67
CA THR A 112 -4.72 15.57 7.60
C THR A 112 -3.47 14.88 7.03
N LEU A 113 -3.62 13.75 6.33
CA LEU A 113 -2.49 13.03 5.74
C LEU A 113 -1.89 13.76 4.53
N SER A 114 -2.70 14.51 3.76
CA SER A 114 -2.22 15.42 2.72
C SER A 114 -1.33 16.53 3.32
N TYR A 115 -1.73 17.10 4.46
CA TYR A 115 -0.91 18.08 5.19
C TYR A 115 0.38 17.46 5.72
N VAL A 116 0.30 16.29 6.39
CA VAL A 116 1.48 15.56 6.89
C VAL A 116 2.46 15.25 5.76
N ARG A 117 2.00 14.88 4.56
CA ARG A 117 2.87 14.65 3.40
C ARG A 117 3.64 15.91 3.00
N ALA A 118 2.96 17.06 2.91
CA ALA A 118 3.59 18.33 2.56
C ALA A 118 4.62 18.77 3.61
N MET A 119 4.32 18.56 4.89
CA MET A 119 5.24 18.90 5.99
C MET A 119 6.44 17.96 6.08
N ALA A 120 6.26 16.66 5.77
CA ALA A 120 7.36 15.70 5.67
C ALA A 120 8.37 16.08 4.55
N ILE A 121 7.88 16.53 3.40
CA ILE A 121 8.72 17.08 2.31
C ILE A 121 9.50 18.29 2.81
N ARG A 122 8.83 19.31 3.37
CA ARG A 122 9.50 20.51 3.90
C ARG A 122 10.55 20.20 4.96
N VAL A 123 10.33 19.21 5.83
CA VAL A 123 11.32 18.81 6.84
C VAL A 123 12.55 18.15 6.19
N LEU A 124 12.37 17.29 5.17
CA LEU A 124 13.48 16.76 4.36
C LEU A 124 14.26 17.89 3.64
N GLU A 125 13.55 18.86 3.08
CA GLU A 125 14.12 19.93 2.25
C GLU A 125 14.82 21.03 3.03
N GLU A 126 14.22 21.47 4.14
CA GLU A 126 14.70 22.63 4.90
C GLU A 126 15.57 22.24 6.10
N THR A 127 15.61 20.97 6.50
CA THR A 127 16.35 20.51 7.70
C THR A 127 17.14 19.22 7.52
N GLY A 128 16.80 18.37 6.54
CA GLY A 128 17.42 17.07 6.32
C GLY A 128 17.08 15.99 7.36
N LEU A 129 16.23 16.27 8.35
CA LEU A 129 15.71 15.23 9.25
C LEU A 129 14.82 14.24 8.47
N LEU A 130 14.91 12.97 8.83
CA LEU A 130 14.11 11.90 8.22
C LEU A 130 12.74 11.80 8.91
N PRO A 131 11.62 11.95 8.18
CA PRO A 131 10.29 11.76 8.76
C PRO A 131 10.04 10.31 9.18
N HIS A 132 9.67 10.11 10.44
CA HIS A 132 8.88 8.96 10.88
C HIS A 132 7.43 9.39 10.94
N LEU A 133 6.54 8.69 10.23
CA LEU A 133 5.11 9.03 10.26
C LEU A 133 4.35 8.03 11.13
N ASN A 134 3.82 8.50 12.26
CA ASN A 134 2.93 7.72 13.13
C ASN A 134 1.55 8.39 13.23
N PRO A 135 0.74 8.39 12.14
CA PRO A 135 -0.57 9.03 12.09
C PRO A 135 -1.74 8.12 12.49
N GLY A 136 -1.47 6.89 12.94
CA GLY A 136 -2.52 5.90 13.20
C GLY A 136 -2.91 5.08 11.97
N VAL A 137 -4.21 4.91 11.74
CA VAL A 137 -4.81 4.06 10.70
C VAL A 137 -4.76 4.73 9.33
N MET A 138 -3.82 4.25 8.53
CA MET A 138 -3.72 4.55 7.10
C MET A 138 -4.27 3.38 6.26
N SER A 139 -4.95 3.71 5.18
CA SER A 139 -5.25 2.78 4.09
C SER A 139 -4.04 2.55 3.18
N TRP A 140 -4.11 1.53 2.33
CA TRP A 140 -3.07 1.21 1.35
C TRP A 140 -2.71 2.41 0.44
N SER A 141 -3.70 3.18 -0.05
CA SER A 141 -3.45 4.32 -0.94
C SER A 141 -2.80 5.51 -0.21
N GLU A 142 -3.17 5.75 1.05
CA GLU A 142 -2.55 6.77 1.90
C GLU A 142 -1.09 6.40 2.23
N MET A 143 -0.83 5.14 2.64
CA MET A 143 0.53 4.64 2.84
C MET A 143 1.38 4.72 1.55
N SER A 144 0.79 4.38 0.40
CA SER A 144 1.42 4.47 -0.91
C SER A 144 1.85 5.92 -1.23
N ARG A 145 0.98 6.91 -0.97
CA ARG A 145 1.26 8.34 -1.14
C ARG A 145 2.29 8.91 -0.13
N LEU A 146 2.41 8.29 1.05
CA LEU A 146 3.33 8.69 2.13
C LEU A 146 4.71 8.03 2.07
N LYS A 147 4.86 6.84 1.47
CA LYS A 147 6.16 6.16 1.34
C LYS A 147 7.24 7.01 0.61
N PRO A 148 6.91 7.78 -0.45
CA PRO A 148 7.81 8.76 -1.07
C PRO A 148 8.40 9.86 -0.17
N VAL A 149 7.93 10.03 1.07
CA VAL A 149 8.34 11.14 1.96
C VAL A 149 8.83 10.67 3.34
N ALA A 150 8.86 9.35 3.61
CA ALA A 150 9.20 8.80 4.93
C ALA A 150 9.95 7.46 4.82
N PRO A 151 11.20 7.34 5.32
CA PRO A 151 11.94 6.07 5.31
C PRO A 151 11.33 4.96 6.19
N SER A 152 10.45 5.32 7.13
CA SER A 152 9.68 4.38 7.96
C SER A 152 8.41 5.03 8.47
N MET A 153 7.45 4.21 8.89
CA MET A 153 6.18 4.65 9.48
C MET A 153 5.88 3.81 10.72
N GLY A 154 4.83 4.17 11.45
CA GLY A 154 4.40 3.38 12.59
C GLY A 154 2.93 3.52 12.94
N MET A 155 2.46 2.55 13.71
CA MET A 155 1.16 2.56 14.38
C MET A 155 1.19 1.49 15.48
N MET A 156 0.95 1.88 16.73
CA MET A 156 0.73 0.91 17.82
C MET A 156 -0.52 0.07 17.53
N LEU A 157 -0.40 -1.25 17.62
CA LEU A 157 -1.54 -2.18 17.56
C LEU A 157 -2.33 -2.13 18.88
N GLU A 158 -1.66 -1.81 19.99
CA GLU A 158 -2.16 -1.80 21.38
C GLU A 158 -2.55 -3.20 21.89
N THR A 159 -3.52 -3.84 21.25
CA THR A 159 -4.11 -5.14 21.59
C THR A 159 -4.92 -5.69 20.41
N THR A 160 -5.08 -7.02 20.33
CA THR A 160 -6.06 -7.67 19.44
C THR A 160 -7.42 -7.93 20.11
N SER A 161 -7.63 -7.47 21.35
CA SER A 161 -8.87 -7.71 22.10
C SER A 161 -10.09 -6.98 21.51
N ARG A 162 -11.00 -7.74 20.89
CA ARG A 162 -12.36 -7.27 20.57
C ARG A 162 -13.12 -6.84 21.83
N ARG A 163 -12.93 -7.53 22.96
CA ARG A 163 -13.54 -7.18 24.26
C ARG A 163 -13.19 -5.77 24.73
N LEU A 164 -11.93 -5.33 24.61
CA LEU A 164 -11.50 -3.97 25.01
C LEU A 164 -12.08 -2.85 24.12
N PHE A 165 -12.46 -3.19 22.88
CA PHE A 165 -13.08 -2.31 21.89
C PHE A 165 -14.62 -2.28 22.01
N GLU A 166 -15.26 -3.44 22.19
CA GLU A 166 -16.73 -3.60 22.21
C GLU A 166 -17.36 -3.29 23.58
N THR A 167 -16.64 -3.52 24.68
CA THR A 167 -17.23 -3.45 26.03
C THR A 167 -17.21 -2.03 26.59
N LYS A 168 -18.39 -1.46 26.86
CA LYS A 168 -18.53 -0.11 27.42
C LYS A 168 -17.70 0.09 28.68
N GLY A 169 -16.82 1.09 28.64
CA GLY A 169 -15.92 1.47 29.74
C GLY A 169 -14.49 0.95 29.59
N LEU A 170 -14.23 -0.05 28.74
CA LEU A 170 -12.88 -0.57 28.52
C LEU A 170 -12.06 0.29 27.55
N ALA A 171 -10.75 0.06 27.51
CA ALA A 171 -9.71 0.97 27.02
C ALA A 171 -9.94 1.62 25.65
N HIS A 172 -10.59 0.90 24.72
CA HIS A 172 -10.77 1.29 23.32
C HIS A 172 -12.24 1.54 22.94
N TYR A 173 -13.16 1.48 23.91
CA TYR A 173 -14.58 1.71 23.64
C TYR A 173 -14.84 3.11 23.06
N GLY A 174 -15.67 3.18 22.02
CA GLY A 174 -15.98 4.44 21.31
C GLY A 174 -14.85 5.00 20.45
N SER A 175 -13.74 4.28 20.29
CA SER A 175 -12.59 4.68 19.47
C SER A 175 -12.56 3.87 18.16
N PRO A 176 -13.18 4.35 17.06
CA PRO A 176 -13.36 3.55 15.84
C PRO A 176 -12.05 3.03 15.23
N ASP A 177 -10.94 3.77 15.32
CA ASP A 177 -9.66 3.34 14.75
C ASP A 177 -8.90 2.36 15.66
N LYS A 178 -9.44 2.06 16.85
CA LYS A 178 -8.97 0.99 17.74
C LYS A 178 -9.68 -0.35 17.53
N ASP A 179 -10.44 -0.53 16.44
CA ASP A 179 -10.87 -1.87 16.03
C ASP A 179 -9.64 -2.73 15.66
N PRO A 180 -9.41 -3.89 16.34
CA PRO A 180 -8.33 -4.80 16.01
C PRO A 180 -8.26 -5.20 14.53
N ALA A 181 -9.39 -5.38 13.85
CA ALA A 181 -9.43 -5.80 12.45
C ALA A 181 -8.88 -4.70 11.51
N VAL A 182 -9.20 -3.43 11.81
CA VAL A 182 -8.74 -2.26 11.05
C VAL A 182 -7.23 -2.07 11.25
N ARG A 183 -6.73 -2.17 12.49
CA ARG A 183 -5.29 -2.03 12.77
C ARG A 183 -4.46 -3.19 12.22
N LEU A 184 -4.98 -4.43 12.28
CA LEU A 184 -4.33 -5.58 11.62
C LEU A 184 -4.32 -5.46 10.10
N ARG A 185 -5.36 -4.87 9.49
CA ARG A 185 -5.35 -4.55 8.05
C ARG A 185 -4.28 -3.51 7.73
N ALA A 186 -4.20 -2.40 8.46
CA ALA A 186 -3.18 -1.38 8.22
C ALA A 186 -1.75 -1.98 8.33
N LEU A 187 -1.48 -2.79 9.36
CA LEU A 187 -0.20 -3.52 9.48
C LEU A 187 0.06 -4.46 8.27
N THR A 188 -0.98 -5.12 7.77
CA THR A 188 -0.91 -5.99 6.58
C THR A 188 -0.61 -5.18 5.31
N ASP A 189 -1.28 -4.05 5.11
CA ASP A 189 -1.11 -3.18 3.94
C ASP A 189 0.27 -2.46 3.95
N ALA A 190 0.81 -2.10 5.12
CA ALA A 190 2.20 -1.65 5.27
C ALA A 190 3.23 -2.72 4.83
N GLY A 191 2.96 -3.98 5.18
CA GLY A 191 3.72 -5.12 4.71
C GLY A 191 3.63 -5.31 3.19
N ARG A 192 2.44 -5.17 2.60
CA ARG A 192 2.22 -5.24 1.14
C ARG A 192 2.97 -4.16 0.37
N LEU A 193 3.23 -3.00 0.98
CA LEU A 193 3.95 -1.87 0.40
C LEU A 193 5.46 -1.89 0.68
N SER A 194 5.99 -2.90 1.37
CA SER A 194 7.38 -2.96 1.86
C SER A 194 7.81 -1.66 2.56
N ILE A 195 7.04 -1.25 3.56
CA ILE A 195 7.37 -0.10 4.43
C ILE A 195 8.00 -0.65 5.72
N PRO A 196 9.19 -0.18 6.14
CA PRO A 196 9.71 -0.47 7.49
C PRO A 196 8.74 0.11 8.52
N PHE A 197 8.07 -0.75 9.28
CA PHE A 197 6.91 -0.35 10.09
C PHE A 197 7.10 -0.64 11.58
N THR A 198 6.95 0.38 12.40
CA THR A 198 7.00 0.31 13.86
C THR A 198 5.60 0.00 14.41
N THR A 199 5.46 -1.08 15.18
CA THR A 199 4.20 -1.38 15.89
C THR A 199 4.49 -1.85 17.31
N GLY A 200 3.46 -2.24 18.05
CA GLY A 200 3.61 -2.56 19.47
C GLY A 200 2.32 -2.80 20.22
N LEU A 201 2.46 -3.17 21.49
CA LEU A 201 1.37 -3.42 22.42
C LEU A 201 1.54 -2.57 23.70
N LEU A 202 0.40 -2.22 24.30
CA LEU A 202 0.32 -1.45 25.53
C LEU A 202 -0.15 -2.38 26.66
N VAL A 203 0.74 -2.59 27.63
CA VAL A 203 0.64 -3.61 28.68
C VAL A 203 -0.03 -3.00 29.92
N GLY A 204 -1.12 -3.58 30.42
CA GLY A 204 -1.84 -3.11 31.61
C GLY A 204 -3.05 -2.21 31.34
N ILE A 205 -3.62 -2.24 30.13
CA ILE A 205 -4.87 -1.52 29.79
C ILE A 205 -6.14 -2.33 30.11
N GLY A 206 -6.00 -3.45 30.82
CA GLY A 206 -7.08 -4.38 31.15
C GLY A 206 -7.20 -5.54 30.17
N GLU A 207 -6.17 -5.77 29.34
CA GLU A 207 -6.01 -6.98 28.53
C GLU A 207 -5.66 -8.19 29.42
N THR A 208 -6.09 -9.38 29.00
CA THR A 208 -5.69 -10.65 29.63
C THR A 208 -4.38 -11.16 29.04
N LEU A 209 -3.69 -12.05 29.75
CA LEU A 209 -2.48 -12.70 29.26
C LEU A 209 -2.70 -13.43 27.92
N THR A 210 -3.90 -13.97 27.68
CA THR A 210 -4.28 -14.58 26.39
C THR A 210 -4.34 -13.53 25.29
N GLU A 211 -5.11 -12.46 25.46
CA GLU A 211 -5.21 -11.39 24.45
C GLU A 211 -3.85 -10.72 24.19
N ARG A 212 -2.99 -10.62 25.21
CA ARG A 212 -1.61 -10.14 25.09
C ARG A 212 -0.74 -11.09 24.26
N ALA A 213 -0.87 -12.40 24.48
CA ALA A 213 -0.19 -13.42 23.69
C ALA A 213 -0.71 -13.48 22.24
N ASP A 214 -2.02 -13.35 22.01
CA ASP A 214 -2.63 -13.28 20.69
C ASP A 214 -2.13 -12.05 19.91
N THR A 215 -1.99 -10.91 20.59
CA THR A 215 -1.41 -9.67 20.02
C THR A 215 0.02 -9.92 19.53
N LEU A 216 0.86 -10.57 20.33
CA LEU A 216 2.24 -10.93 19.94
C LEU A 216 2.27 -11.95 18.79
N HIS A 217 1.34 -12.92 18.75
CA HIS A 217 1.24 -13.88 17.64
C HIS A 217 0.75 -13.23 16.35
N ALA A 218 -0.14 -12.25 16.40
CA ALA A 218 -0.59 -11.49 15.23
C ALA A 218 0.55 -10.65 14.64
N ILE A 219 1.31 -9.94 15.49
CA ILE A 219 2.52 -9.21 15.06
C ILE A 219 3.57 -10.19 14.49
N ARG A 220 3.76 -11.36 15.12
CA ARG A 220 4.66 -12.42 14.61
C ARG A 220 4.23 -12.93 13.23
N LYS A 221 2.92 -13.17 13.01
CA LYS A 221 2.39 -13.59 11.70
C LYS A 221 2.73 -12.56 10.63
N ALA A 222 2.37 -11.29 10.88
CA ALA A 222 2.65 -10.18 9.96
C ALA A 222 4.15 -9.96 9.73
N HIS A 223 5.02 -10.23 10.71
CA HIS A 223 6.47 -10.21 10.47
C HIS A 223 6.98 -11.44 9.68
N LYS A 224 6.51 -12.67 9.94
CA LYS A 224 6.92 -13.87 9.16
C LYS A 224 6.53 -13.74 7.68
N GLU A 225 5.35 -13.20 7.42
CA GLU A 225 4.75 -13.15 6.08
C GLU A 225 5.38 -12.06 5.18
N PHE A 226 5.74 -10.92 5.77
CA PHE A 226 6.16 -9.71 5.06
C PHE A 226 7.59 -9.24 5.37
N GLY A 227 8.18 -9.58 6.52
CA GLY A 227 9.47 -9.04 6.99
C GLY A 227 9.45 -7.57 7.43
N HIS A 228 8.32 -6.89 7.30
CA HIS A 228 8.21 -5.43 7.34
C HIS A 228 8.27 -4.78 8.74
N VAL A 229 7.78 -5.48 9.78
CA VAL A 229 7.82 -4.96 11.16
C VAL A 229 9.28 -4.75 11.57
N GLN A 230 9.68 -3.50 11.79
CA GLN A 230 11.08 -3.17 12.07
C GLN A 230 11.43 -3.33 13.55
N GLU A 231 10.50 -2.94 14.41
CA GLU A 231 10.60 -3.02 15.87
C GLU A 231 9.21 -3.22 16.47
N VAL A 232 9.18 -3.87 17.64
CA VAL A 232 7.97 -4.06 18.43
C VAL A 232 8.13 -3.34 19.76
N ILE A 233 7.36 -2.27 19.95
CA ILE A 233 7.28 -1.52 21.19
C ILE A 233 6.46 -2.32 22.20
N VAL A 234 7.08 -2.64 23.33
CA VAL A 234 6.40 -3.12 24.53
C VAL A 234 6.35 -1.94 25.49
N GLN A 235 5.19 -1.29 25.60
CA GLN A 235 5.01 -0.12 26.45
C GLN A 235 4.14 -0.47 27.67
N ASN A 236 4.49 0.04 28.84
CA ASN A 236 3.66 -0.05 30.04
C ASN A 236 2.60 1.06 30.09
N PHE A 237 1.40 0.72 30.57
CA PHE A 237 0.40 1.70 30.98
C PHE A 237 0.85 2.45 32.24
N ARG A 238 0.63 3.76 32.24
CA ARG A 238 0.85 4.67 33.37
C ARG A 238 -0.41 5.51 33.56
N ALA A 239 -0.92 5.57 34.79
CA ALA A 239 -2.19 6.18 35.15
C ALA A 239 -2.09 7.71 35.18
N LYS A 240 -3.08 8.39 34.58
CA LYS A 240 -3.06 9.84 34.37
C LYS A 240 -4.37 10.49 34.80
N LYS A 241 -4.27 11.53 35.63
CA LYS A 241 -5.39 12.17 36.36
C LYS A 241 -6.56 12.70 35.50
N HIS A 242 -6.35 12.87 34.19
CA HIS A 242 -7.32 13.47 33.27
C HIS A 242 -7.84 12.49 32.19
N THR A 243 -7.66 11.18 32.41
CA THR A 243 -8.18 10.13 31.52
C THR A 243 -9.28 9.33 32.21
N ALA A 244 -10.10 8.59 31.45
CA ALA A 244 -11.14 7.73 32.02
C ALA A 244 -10.54 6.55 32.82
N MET A 245 -9.27 6.19 32.56
CA MET A 245 -8.50 5.18 33.29
C MET A 245 -7.64 5.77 34.43
N ALA A 246 -7.91 7.00 34.90
CA ALA A 246 -7.18 7.65 35.98
C ALA A 246 -7.12 6.86 37.32
N ALA A 247 -8.06 5.92 37.53
CA ALA A 247 -8.14 5.06 38.71
C ALA A 247 -7.67 3.61 38.47
N VAL A 248 -7.22 3.28 37.26
CA VAL A 248 -6.55 2.00 36.96
C VAL A 248 -5.11 2.10 37.50
N PRO A 249 -4.56 1.07 38.18
CA PRO A 249 -3.17 1.10 38.63
C PRO A 249 -2.18 1.07 37.46
N ASP A 250 -1.00 1.64 37.70
CA ASP A 250 0.17 1.46 36.82
C ASP A 250 0.51 -0.03 36.62
N THR A 251 1.05 -0.38 35.46
CA THR A 251 1.53 -1.74 35.17
C THR A 251 2.67 -2.12 36.13
N GLY A 252 2.54 -3.27 36.79
CA GLY A 252 3.58 -3.81 37.66
C GLY A 252 4.85 -4.18 36.90
N VAL A 253 6.02 -3.93 37.49
CA VAL A 253 7.33 -4.21 36.88
C VAL A 253 7.48 -5.67 36.46
N ASP A 254 7.09 -6.62 37.32
CA ASP A 254 7.19 -8.06 37.00
C ASP A 254 6.36 -8.46 35.77
N ASP A 255 5.15 -7.91 35.62
CA ASP A 255 4.25 -8.18 34.48
C ASP A 255 4.78 -7.53 33.18
N TYR A 256 5.41 -6.36 33.29
CA TYR A 256 6.06 -5.68 32.18
C TYR A 256 7.31 -6.43 31.71
N LEU A 257 8.20 -6.81 32.64
CA LEU A 257 9.40 -7.63 32.37
C LEU A 257 9.04 -9.00 31.79
N ALA A 258 8.03 -9.67 32.35
CA ALA A 258 7.51 -10.93 31.82
C ALA A 258 6.98 -10.76 30.38
N THR A 259 6.28 -9.67 30.09
CA THR A 259 5.80 -9.38 28.73
C THR A 259 6.95 -9.14 27.74
N VAL A 260 7.98 -8.38 28.14
CA VAL A 260 9.18 -8.16 27.32
C VAL A 260 9.89 -9.48 27.02
N ALA A 261 10.08 -10.34 28.03
CA ALA A 261 10.69 -11.66 27.85
C ALA A 261 9.85 -12.57 26.93
N VAL A 262 8.52 -12.58 27.09
CA VAL A 262 7.61 -13.33 26.20
C VAL A 262 7.62 -12.77 24.78
N ALA A 263 7.65 -11.46 24.60
CA ALA A 263 7.76 -10.81 23.29
C ALA A 263 9.07 -11.23 22.58
N ARG A 264 10.21 -11.18 23.28
CA ARG A 264 11.50 -11.67 22.80
C ARG A 264 11.47 -13.15 22.40
N LEU A 265 10.80 -14.01 23.18
CA LEU A 265 10.69 -15.45 22.88
C LEU A 265 9.75 -15.75 21.71
N VAL A 266 8.60 -15.08 21.62
CA VAL A 266 7.58 -15.29 20.57
C VAL A 266 8.03 -14.71 19.22
N LEU A 267 8.57 -13.49 19.21
CA LEU A 267 9.02 -12.79 18.00
C LEU A 267 10.43 -13.24 17.55
N GLY A 268 11.21 -13.82 18.46
CA GLY A 268 12.50 -14.44 18.18
C GLY A 268 13.71 -13.49 18.29
N PRO A 269 14.92 -14.03 18.05
CA PRO A 269 16.18 -13.31 18.30
C PRO A 269 16.48 -12.20 17.29
N GLY A 270 15.79 -12.16 16.15
CA GLY A 270 16.01 -11.18 15.08
C GLY A 270 15.04 -9.99 15.05
N MET A 271 14.04 -9.95 15.94
CA MET A 271 13.16 -8.79 16.08
C MET A 271 13.81 -7.73 16.97
N ARG A 272 13.62 -6.43 16.69
CA ARG A 272 13.98 -5.38 17.68
C ARG A 272 12.85 -5.24 18.69
N ILE A 273 13.19 -5.27 19.97
CA ILE A 273 12.23 -5.18 21.07
C ILE A 273 12.50 -3.86 21.79
N GLN A 274 11.56 -2.93 21.65
CA GLN A 274 11.68 -1.58 22.17
C GLN A 274 10.93 -1.41 23.49
N ALA A 275 11.55 -0.75 24.47
CA ALA A 275 10.89 -0.32 25.70
C ALA A 275 11.19 1.17 25.97
N PRO A 276 10.20 2.04 26.26
CA PRO A 276 10.47 3.46 26.53
C PRO A 276 11.19 3.65 27.88
N PRO A 277 12.44 4.17 27.91
CA PRO A 277 13.24 4.26 29.13
C PRO A 277 12.77 5.36 30.10
N ASN A 278 11.95 6.31 29.65
CA ASN A 278 11.34 7.36 30.49
C ASN A 278 10.19 6.86 31.39
N LEU A 279 9.65 5.66 31.12
CA LEU A 279 8.47 5.13 31.81
C LEU A 279 8.79 4.14 32.94
N VAL A 280 10.05 4.06 33.35
CA VAL A 280 10.58 3.12 34.37
C VAL A 280 11.72 3.74 35.17
N SER A 281 12.27 3.02 36.17
CA SER A 281 13.48 3.44 36.90
C SER A 281 14.78 3.02 36.19
N ARG A 282 15.93 3.50 36.69
CA ARG A 282 17.26 3.11 36.22
C ARG A 282 17.49 1.59 36.32
N ASP A 283 17.06 1.00 37.43
CA ASP A 283 17.31 -0.42 37.71
C ASP A 283 16.35 -1.32 36.91
N ASP A 284 15.12 -0.84 36.66
CA ASP A 284 14.20 -1.45 35.70
C ASP A 284 14.80 -1.47 34.28
N CYS A 285 15.55 -0.44 33.87
CA CYS A 285 16.23 -0.45 32.56
C CYS A 285 17.29 -1.57 32.46
N LEU A 286 18.04 -1.85 33.53
CA LEU A 286 18.95 -3.01 33.57
C LEU A 286 18.16 -4.32 33.49
N ALA A 287 17.03 -4.42 34.19
CA ALA A 287 16.14 -5.58 34.13
C ALA A 287 15.49 -5.77 32.74
N LEU A 288 15.15 -4.68 32.05
CA LEU A 288 14.60 -4.69 30.69
C LEU A 288 15.62 -5.20 29.66
N ILE A 289 16.90 -4.78 29.75
CA ILE A 289 17.97 -5.37 28.94
C ILE A 289 18.09 -6.88 29.24
N ALA A 290 18.06 -7.27 30.52
CA ALA A 290 18.13 -8.68 30.92
C ALA A 290 16.92 -9.52 30.45
N ALA A 291 15.74 -8.91 30.31
CA ALA A 291 14.54 -9.50 29.72
C ALA A 291 14.58 -9.56 28.18
N GLY A 292 15.48 -8.81 27.53
CA GLY A 292 15.74 -8.90 26.10
C GLY A 292 15.32 -7.69 25.26
N VAL A 293 15.17 -6.50 25.87
CA VAL A 293 15.16 -5.22 25.13
C VAL A 293 16.47 -5.05 24.37
N ASP A 294 16.39 -4.56 23.14
CA ASP A 294 17.55 -4.14 22.35
C ASP A 294 17.38 -2.76 21.70
N ASP A 295 16.26 -2.07 21.92
CA ASP A 295 16.02 -0.71 21.43
C ASP A 295 15.39 0.18 22.52
N TRP A 296 15.90 1.40 22.69
CA TRP A 296 15.37 2.41 23.61
C TRP A 296 14.39 3.38 22.92
N GLY A 297 14.20 3.24 21.61
CA GLY A 297 13.27 4.05 20.82
C GLY A 297 13.79 5.43 20.48
N GLY A 298 12.84 6.31 20.14
CA GLY A 298 13.11 7.70 19.80
C GLY A 298 13.31 8.57 21.03
N VAL A 299 14.56 8.84 21.42
CA VAL A 299 14.92 9.74 22.53
C VAL A 299 15.10 11.16 22.00
N SER A 300 14.60 12.18 22.70
CA SER A 300 14.71 13.59 22.26
C SER A 300 15.50 14.47 23.23
N PRO A 301 16.46 15.27 22.74
CA PRO A 301 17.15 16.31 23.52
C PRO A 301 16.40 17.66 23.55
N LEU A 302 15.23 17.78 22.89
CA LEU A 302 14.56 19.06 22.65
C LEU A 302 13.07 19.06 23.05
N THR A 303 12.33 18.07 22.58
CA THR A 303 10.86 18.00 22.72
C THR A 303 10.49 16.99 23.79
N PRO A 304 9.51 17.27 24.68
CA PRO A 304 9.06 16.30 25.67
C PRO A 304 8.45 15.06 25.01
N ASP A 305 8.13 14.05 25.82
CA ASP A 305 7.19 13.02 25.42
C ASP A 305 5.77 13.61 25.47
N HIS A 306 5.17 13.98 24.32
CA HIS A 306 3.82 14.56 24.32
C HIS A 306 2.72 13.52 24.63
N VAL A 307 3.04 12.22 24.67
CA VAL A 307 2.13 11.17 25.15
C VAL A 307 2.20 11.07 26.67
N ASN A 308 3.41 11.16 27.24
CA ASN A 308 3.69 11.08 28.68
C ASN A 308 4.47 12.32 29.18
N PRO A 309 3.89 13.55 29.13
CA PRO A 309 4.63 14.79 29.41
C PRO A 309 5.14 14.90 30.85
N GLU A 310 4.58 14.12 31.77
CA GLU A 310 5.06 13.96 33.14
C GLU A 310 6.28 13.02 33.29
N ARG A 311 6.78 12.45 32.18
CA ARG A 311 7.92 11.52 32.10
C ARG A 311 8.93 11.99 31.03
N PRO A 312 9.83 12.95 31.35
CA PRO A 312 10.81 13.47 30.41
C PRO A 312 11.79 12.38 29.94
N TRP A 313 12.38 12.59 28.75
CA TRP A 313 13.41 11.71 28.21
C TRP A 313 14.65 11.70 29.13
N PRO A 314 15.30 10.53 29.36
CA PRO A 314 16.57 10.48 30.08
C PRO A 314 17.68 11.14 29.25
N ALA A 315 18.74 11.59 29.94
CA ALA A 315 19.96 12.04 29.27
C ALA A 315 20.59 10.88 28.48
N LEU A 316 21.27 11.20 27.37
CA LEU A 316 21.93 10.17 26.54
C LEU A 316 23.12 9.56 27.27
N GLU A 317 23.74 10.35 28.15
CA GLU A 317 24.83 10.00 29.05
C GLU A 317 24.39 8.95 30.09
N ASP A 318 23.23 9.16 30.73
CA ASP A 318 22.64 8.19 31.66
C ASP A 318 22.27 6.88 30.94
N LEU A 319 21.66 7.00 29.76
CA LEU A 319 21.26 5.86 28.94
C LEU A 319 22.47 5.05 28.45
N ALA A 320 23.57 5.73 28.10
CA ALA A 320 24.84 5.10 27.76
C ALA A 320 25.49 4.42 28.96
N ALA A 321 25.45 5.03 30.14
CA ALA A 321 25.96 4.44 31.37
C ALA A 321 25.23 3.14 31.74
N VAL A 322 23.89 3.14 31.74
CA VAL A 322 23.05 1.95 31.98
C VAL A 322 23.30 0.86 30.93
N THR A 323 23.38 1.24 29.65
CA THR A 323 23.65 0.30 28.55
C THR A 323 25.04 -0.34 28.67
N SER A 324 26.05 0.44 29.08
CA SER A 324 27.42 -0.02 29.28
C SER A 324 27.59 -0.89 30.53
N GLU A 325 26.87 -0.60 31.62
CA GLU A 325 26.80 -1.43 32.83
C GLU A 325 26.24 -2.82 32.52
N ALA A 326 25.20 -2.90 31.68
CA ALA A 326 24.66 -4.16 31.19
C ALA A 326 25.59 -4.93 30.21
N GLY A 327 26.72 -4.34 29.81
CA GLY A 327 27.72 -4.96 28.92
C GLY A 327 27.51 -4.73 27.42
N TYR A 328 26.66 -3.78 27.05
CA TYR A 328 26.34 -3.42 25.66
C TYR A 328 26.92 -2.05 25.27
N ASP A 329 26.82 -1.70 24.00
CA ASP A 329 27.12 -0.35 23.49
C ASP A 329 25.81 0.34 23.09
N LEU A 330 25.65 1.62 23.46
CA LEU A 330 24.55 2.45 22.98
C LEU A 330 24.89 2.99 21.59
N VAL A 331 24.13 2.60 20.57
CA VAL A 331 24.39 2.96 19.16
C VAL A 331 23.22 3.73 18.56
N GLN A 332 23.51 4.87 17.93
CA GLN A 332 22.48 5.67 17.28
C GLN A 332 22.05 5.03 15.95
N ARG A 333 20.75 4.79 15.78
CA ARG A 333 20.13 4.39 14.51
C ARG A 333 19.45 5.59 13.83
N LEU A 334 19.07 5.38 12.57
CA LEU A 334 18.10 6.21 11.89
C LEU A 334 16.67 5.74 12.23
N THR A 335 15.68 6.44 11.68
CA THR A 335 14.27 6.09 11.86
C THR A 335 13.90 4.72 11.25
N ALA A 336 14.56 4.36 10.15
CA ALA A 336 14.55 3.00 9.63
C ALA A 336 15.67 2.16 10.30
N GLN A 337 15.33 0.98 10.81
CA GLN A 337 16.31 0.06 11.40
C GLN A 337 17.37 -0.38 10.36
N PRO A 338 18.65 -0.60 10.74
CA PRO A 338 19.77 -0.75 9.80
C PRO A 338 19.58 -1.78 8.68
N ARG A 339 18.91 -2.91 8.97
CA ARG A 339 18.63 -3.97 7.97
C ARG A 339 17.82 -3.48 6.76
N TYR A 340 16.97 -2.47 6.94
CA TYR A 340 16.16 -1.88 5.87
C TYR A 340 16.96 -0.83 5.09
N VAL A 341 17.79 -0.04 5.80
CA VAL A 341 18.72 0.92 5.21
C VAL A 341 19.71 0.20 4.27
N GLN A 342 20.34 -0.88 4.75
CA GLN A 342 21.26 -1.71 3.96
C GLN A 342 20.59 -2.44 2.79
N ALA A 343 19.30 -2.78 2.91
CA ALA A 343 18.53 -3.42 1.84
C ALA A 343 18.02 -2.42 0.76
N GLY A 344 18.26 -1.12 0.94
CA GLY A 344 18.09 -0.10 -0.09
C GLY A 344 16.70 -0.08 -0.74
N ALA A 345 16.67 -0.10 -2.08
CA ALA A 345 15.46 0.10 -2.88
C ALA A 345 14.34 -0.96 -2.69
N ALA A 346 14.61 -2.07 -1.99
CA ALA A 346 13.57 -3.02 -1.59
C ALA A 346 12.62 -2.45 -0.51
N TRP A 347 13.05 -1.41 0.22
CA TRP A 347 12.35 -0.85 1.37
C TRP A 347 12.30 0.69 1.35
N ILE A 348 13.43 1.33 1.05
CA ILE A 348 13.60 2.79 1.02
C ILE A 348 13.23 3.31 -0.37
N ASP A 349 12.27 4.23 -0.47
CA ASP A 349 11.84 4.82 -1.75
C ASP A 349 12.99 5.62 -2.41
N PRO A 350 13.15 5.57 -3.76
CA PRO A 350 14.17 6.33 -4.47
C PRO A 350 14.24 7.82 -4.13
N ARG A 351 13.09 8.46 -3.82
CA ARG A 351 13.02 9.90 -3.49
C ARG A 351 13.66 10.20 -2.12
N VAL A 352 13.44 9.37 -1.10
CA VAL A 352 14.10 9.53 0.21
C VAL A 352 15.49 8.88 0.29
N ARG A 353 15.85 7.99 -0.65
CA ARG A 353 17.12 7.24 -0.69
C ARG A 353 18.36 8.11 -0.47
N ARG A 354 18.42 9.31 -1.07
CA ARG A 354 19.57 10.23 -0.89
C ARG A 354 19.66 10.84 0.51
N HIS A 355 18.52 11.19 1.09
CA HIS A 355 18.43 11.76 2.45
C HIS A 355 18.83 10.71 3.49
N VAL A 356 18.43 9.44 3.29
CA VAL A 356 18.89 8.32 4.11
C VAL A 356 20.40 8.09 3.94
N ALA A 357 20.92 8.05 2.71
CA ALA A 357 22.34 7.82 2.43
C ALA A 357 23.27 8.93 2.95
N ALA A 358 22.79 10.18 3.05
CA ALA A 358 23.53 11.27 3.68
C ALA A 358 23.79 11.02 5.17
N LEU A 359 22.86 10.36 5.86
CA LEU A 359 22.87 10.14 7.31
C LEU A 359 23.25 8.73 7.74
N ALA A 360 23.19 7.75 6.84
CA ALA A 360 23.55 6.37 7.09
C ALA A 360 25.06 6.14 6.92
N ASP A 361 25.63 5.31 7.78
CA ASP A 361 26.90 4.65 7.50
C ASP A 361 26.66 3.51 6.47
N PRO A 362 27.38 3.48 5.33
CA PRO A 362 27.10 2.53 4.25
C PRO A 362 27.50 1.09 4.56
N ALA A 363 28.39 0.86 5.53
CA ALA A 363 28.80 -0.49 5.92
C ALA A 363 27.80 -1.12 6.91
N THR A 364 27.31 -0.33 7.86
CA THR A 364 26.52 -0.83 9.02
C THR A 364 25.04 -0.47 8.98
N GLY A 365 24.64 0.58 8.26
CA GLY A 365 23.28 1.13 8.27
C GLY A 365 22.91 1.92 9.54
N PHE A 366 23.84 2.15 10.46
CA PHE A 366 23.63 3.02 11.63
C PHE A 366 23.70 4.51 11.26
N ALA A 367 23.35 5.39 12.19
CA ALA A 367 23.45 6.82 11.99
C ALA A 367 24.91 7.30 12.08
N ARG A 368 25.32 8.15 11.12
CA ARG A 368 26.57 8.91 11.18
C ARG A 368 26.48 10.06 12.16
N ASP A 369 27.59 10.36 12.84
CA ASP A 369 27.75 11.60 13.61
C ASP A 369 28.04 12.79 12.67
N VAL A 370 26.99 13.22 11.98
CA VAL A 370 26.94 14.42 11.14
C VAL A 370 25.68 15.20 11.49
N LYS A 371 25.66 16.52 11.34
CA LYS A 371 24.39 17.26 11.39
C LYS A 371 23.61 17.01 10.09
N PRO A 372 22.29 16.82 10.15
CA PRO A 372 21.48 16.75 8.94
C PRO A 372 21.46 18.11 8.25
N VAL A 373 21.36 18.09 6.92
CA VAL A 373 21.34 19.27 6.06
C VAL A 373 20.23 19.10 5.06
N GLY A 374 19.46 20.17 4.83
CA GLY A 374 18.41 20.20 3.82
C GLY A 374 18.93 19.85 2.43
N MET A 375 18.18 19.01 1.72
CA MET A 375 18.42 18.67 0.31
C MET A 375 17.07 18.72 -0.40
N PRO A 376 16.96 19.18 -1.66
CA PRO A 376 15.68 19.18 -2.38
C PRO A 376 15.00 17.80 -2.33
N TRP A 377 13.67 17.77 -2.43
CA TRP A 377 12.91 16.56 -2.70
C TRP A 377 12.62 16.55 -4.21
N GLN A 378 13.29 15.66 -4.95
CA GLN A 378 13.14 15.57 -6.41
C GLN A 378 12.67 14.18 -6.80
N GLU A 379 11.95 14.15 -7.91
CA GLU A 379 11.62 12.94 -8.63
C GLU A 379 12.80 12.54 -9.54
N PRO A 380 12.79 11.34 -10.15
CA PRO A 380 13.64 11.07 -11.30
C PRO A 380 13.26 12.00 -12.45
N ASP A 381 14.23 12.70 -13.04
CA ASP A 381 13.96 13.78 -14.00
C ASP A 381 13.65 13.30 -15.43
N ASP A 382 14.10 12.10 -15.86
CA ASP A 382 14.15 11.72 -17.28
C ASP A 382 13.93 10.22 -17.58
N MET A 383 13.45 9.90 -18.79
CA MET A 383 13.32 8.54 -19.34
C MET A 383 14.49 8.16 -20.26
N ALA A 384 15.68 8.00 -19.68
CA ALA A 384 16.84 7.47 -20.40
C ALA A 384 16.76 5.95 -20.61
N SER A 385 17.20 5.47 -21.78
CA SER A 385 17.39 4.04 -22.05
C SER A 385 18.37 3.42 -21.05
N ALA A 386 18.00 2.28 -20.47
CA ALA A 386 18.83 1.58 -19.50
C ALA A 386 18.74 0.06 -19.69
N GLY A 387 19.85 -0.64 -19.49
CA GLY A 387 19.89 -2.11 -19.52
C GLY A 387 19.79 -2.73 -20.92
N ARG A 388 19.29 -3.96 -21.01
CA ARG A 388 19.33 -4.81 -22.22
C ARG A 388 18.15 -4.55 -23.17
N VAL A 389 18.17 -3.41 -23.86
CA VAL A 389 17.07 -2.98 -24.75
C VAL A 389 16.93 -3.75 -26.08
N ASP A 390 17.88 -4.64 -26.42
CA ASP A 390 17.99 -5.38 -27.69
C ASP A 390 17.37 -6.79 -27.68
N LEU A 391 16.66 -7.17 -26.60
CA LEU A 391 16.10 -8.51 -26.35
C LEU A 391 15.20 -9.08 -27.47
N ASN A 392 14.68 -8.23 -28.37
CA ASN A 392 13.89 -8.67 -29.52
C ASN A 392 14.72 -9.04 -30.77
N ALA A 393 16.04 -8.90 -30.73
CA ALA A 393 16.96 -9.21 -31.83
C ALA A 393 18.05 -10.22 -31.41
N ALA A 394 18.54 -10.12 -30.16
CA ALA A 394 19.53 -11.04 -29.61
C ALA A 394 18.89 -12.30 -29.01
N ILE A 395 18.75 -13.36 -29.81
CA ILE A 395 18.43 -14.69 -29.27
C ILE A 395 19.65 -15.22 -28.51
N ASP A 396 19.52 -15.29 -27.19
CA ASP A 396 20.50 -15.87 -26.28
C ASP A 396 20.51 -17.41 -26.39
N THR A 397 21.58 -17.97 -26.96
CA THR A 397 21.73 -19.41 -27.19
C THR A 397 22.56 -20.14 -26.13
N GLU A 398 23.18 -19.45 -25.16
CA GLU A 398 24.09 -20.07 -24.17
C GLU A 398 23.86 -19.54 -22.75
N GLY A 399 23.18 -20.33 -21.92
CA GLY A 399 23.18 -20.18 -20.44
C GLY A 399 21.83 -20.36 -19.75
N ARG A 400 20.71 -20.17 -20.44
CA ARG A 400 19.39 -19.89 -19.84
C ARG A 400 18.61 -21.12 -19.31
N SER A 401 19.28 -22.15 -18.79
CA SER A 401 18.65 -23.40 -18.31
C SER A 401 18.70 -23.61 -16.78
N THR A 402 19.52 -22.86 -16.05
CA THR A 402 19.75 -23.09 -14.60
C THR A 402 19.65 -21.86 -13.69
N GLU A 403 19.74 -20.64 -14.21
CA GLU A 403 19.74 -19.43 -13.38
C GLU A 403 18.31 -18.88 -13.17
N ALA A 404 17.77 -19.12 -11.97
CA ALA A 404 16.55 -18.47 -11.49
C ALA A 404 16.88 -17.11 -10.83
N ARG A 405 15.88 -16.23 -10.69
CA ARG A 405 16.07 -14.89 -10.10
C ARG A 405 16.70 -14.97 -8.71
N SER A 406 17.74 -14.18 -8.48
CA SER A 406 18.69 -14.27 -7.35
C SER A 406 18.08 -14.26 -5.93
N ASP A 407 16.82 -13.83 -5.81
CA ASP A 407 16.10 -13.68 -4.56
C ASP A 407 14.90 -14.64 -4.36
N LEU A 408 14.68 -15.60 -5.27
CA LEU A 408 13.44 -16.39 -5.36
C LEU A 408 12.94 -16.92 -4.01
N ASP A 409 13.83 -17.54 -3.22
CA ASP A 409 13.52 -18.16 -1.92
C ASP A 409 13.38 -17.15 -0.76
N SER A 410 13.56 -15.85 -1.02
CA SER A 410 13.59 -14.79 -0.01
C SER A 410 12.56 -13.68 -0.20
N ALA A 411 12.21 -13.30 -1.44
CA ALA A 411 11.12 -12.38 -1.70
C ALA A 411 9.75 -13.06 -1.51
N PHE A 412 9.67 -14.33 -1.89
CA PHE A 412 8.47 -15.13 -1.74
C PHE A 412 8.44 -15.77 -0.36
N GLY A 413 7.33 -15.55 0.35
CA GLY A 413 7.14 -16.16 1.66
C GLY A 413 7.01 -17.68 1.52
N ASP A 414 7.75 -18.39 2.38
CA ASP A 414 7.68 -19.81 2.71
C ASP A 414 6.61 -20.62 1.95
N TRP A 415 7.04 -21.38 0.93
CA TRP A 415 6.18 -22.24 0.11
C TRP A 415 5.42 -23.29 0.93
N GLU A 416 5.91 -23.69 2.11
CA GLU A 416 5.22 -24.64 2.99
C GLU A 416 3.97 -23.99 3.64
N SER A 417 4.03 -22.69 3.91
CA SER A 417 2.90 -21.92 4.44
C SER A 417 1.77 -21.71 3.42
N ILE A 418 2.08 -21.75 2.12
CA ILE A 418 1.07 -21.79 1.05
C ILE A 418 0.48 -23.20 0.95
N ARG A 419 1.34 -24.22 1.02
CA ARG A 419 0.96 -25.62 0.89
C ARG A 419 -0.04 -26.06 1.96
N SER A 420 0.06 -25.55 3.19
CA SER A 420 -0.94 -25.79 4.23
C SER A 420 -2.29 -25.12 3.91
N GLN A 421 -2.30 -23.86 3.50
CA GLN A 421 -3.54 -23.14 3.14
C GLN A 421 -4.25 -23.77 1.94
N VAL A 422 -3.50 -24.20 0.93
CA VAL A 422 -4.03 -24.94 -0.22
C VAL A 422 -4.59 -26.31 0.20
N HIS A 423 -3.99 -26.99 1.19
CA HIS A 423 -4.53 -28.24 1.71
C HIS A 423 -5.86 -28.06 2.47
N ASP A 424 -5.99 -26.99 3.27
CA ASP A 424 -7.24 -26.68 3.98
C ASP A 424 -8.37 -26.28 3.01
N LEU A 425 -8.04 -25.58 1.91
CA LEU A 425 -8.98 -25.24 0.84
C LEU A 425 -9.37 -26.45 -0.03
N ALA A 426 -8.42 -27.33 -0.34
CA ALA A 426 -8.65 -28.54 -1.14
C ALA A 426 -9.49 -29.62 -0.43
N ALA A 427 -9.79 -29.45 0.87
CA ALA A 427 -10.57 -30.40 1.67
C ALA A 427 -12.10 -30.41 1.37
N ARG A 428 -12.56 -29.73 0.30
CA ARG A 428 -13.97 -29.69 -0.12
C ARG A 428 -14.14 -30.13 -1.58
N ALA A 429 -14.48 -31.40 -1.79
CA ALA A 429 -14.87 -31.94 -3.09
C ALA A 429 -16.41 -32.00 -3.25
N PRO A 430 -16.95 -31.60 -4.41
CA PRO A 430 -18.14 -32.19 -5.00
C PRO A 430 -17.75 -33.37 -5.91
N GLU A 431 -18.66 -34.32 -6.13
CA GLU A 431 -18.51 -35.40 -7.11
C GLU A 431 -19.87 -35.67 -7.78
N ARG A 432 -19.85 -35.95 -9.09
CA ARG A 432 -20.96 -36.29 -10.01
C ARG A 432 -21.69 -35.10 -10.67
N ILE A 433 -22.09 -35.35 -11.92
CA ILE A 433 -23.00 -34.51 -12.71
C ILE A 433 -24.41 -34.72 -12.17
N ASP A 434 -25.05 -33.65 -11.69
CA ASP A 434 -26.34 -33.72 -11.01
C ASP A 434 -27.43 -32.90 -11.76
N THR A 435 -28.62 -32.82 -11.16
CA THR A 435 -29.75 -32.04 -11.72
C THR A 435 -29.55 -30.52 -11.74
N ASP A 436 -28.47 -30.04 -11.11
CA ASP A 436 -28.07 -28.64 -10.96
C ASP A 436 -27.56 -28.02 -12.27
N VAL A 437 -26.67 -28.69 -13.01
CA VAL A 437 -26.17 -28.20 -14.30
C VAL A 437 -27.33 -28.04 -15.30
N LEU A 438 -28.29 -28.96 -15.28
CA LEU A 438 -29.52 -28.86 -16.09
C LEU A 438 -30.51 -27.79 -15.59
N ALA A 439 -30.38 -27.29 -14.36
CA ALA A 439 -31.11 -26.10 -13.93
C ALA A 439 -30.39 -24.83 -14.39
N ALA A 440 -29.08 -24.76 -14.16
CA ALA A 440 -28.22 -23.64 -14.53
C ALA A 440 -28.21 -23.35 -16.04
N LEU A 441 -28.17 -24.38 -16.89
CA LEU A 441 -28.29 -24.23 -18.35
C LEU A 441 -29.62 -23.53 -18.75
N ARG A 442 -30.75 -23.92 -18.13
CA ARG A 442 -32.08 -23.31 -18.38
C ARG A 442 -32.28 -21.95 -17.69
N SER A 443 -31.37 -21.57 -16.78
CA SER A 443 -31.22 -20.22 -16.26
C SER A 443 -30.46 -19.36 -17.27
N ALA A 444 -29.32 -19.86 -17.75
CA ALA A 444 -28.44 -19.21 -18.72
C ALA A 444 -29.07 -19.00 -20.11
N GLU A 445 -29.90 -19.93 -20.59
CA GLU A 445 -30.71 -19.77 -21.82
C GLU A 445 -31.75 -18.63 -21.72
N ARG A 446 -32.15 -18.23 -20.51
CA ARG A 446 -33.22 -17.25 -20.28
C ARG A 446 -32.69 -15.85 -19.98
N ASP A 447 -31.75 -15.74 -19.06
CA ASP A 447 -31.09 -14.49 -18.67
C ASP A 447 -29.73 -14.84 -18.03
N PRO A 448 -28.65 -14.97 -18.83
CA PRO A 448 -27.35 -15.42 -18.32
C PRO A 448 -26.69 -14.40 -17.39
N ALA A 449 -27.21 -13.17 -17.29
CA ALA A 449 -26.78 -12.17 -16.33
C ALA A 449 -27.46 -12.31 -14.94
N ARG A 450 -28.38 -13.28 -14.78
CA ARG A 450 -29.12 -13.54 -13.53
C ARG A 450 -28.90 -14.93 -12.93
N CYS A 451 -28.01 -15.74 -13.48
CA CYS A 451 -27.65 -17.01 -12.86
C CYS A 451 -27.10 -16.77 -11.44
N SER A 452 -27.40 -17.67 -10.50
CA SER A 452 -26.84 -17.58 -9.14
C SER A 452 -25.36 -17.99 -9.14
N ASP A 453 -24.62 -17.64 -8.07
CA ASP A 453 -23.24 -18.10 -7.88
C ASP A 453 -23.17 -19.65 -7.82
N GLU A 454 -24.24 -20.33 -7.35
CA GLU A 454 -24.36 -21.79 -7.36
C GLU A 454 -24.60 -22.35 -8.78
N GLU A 455 -25.43 -21.68 -9.60
CA GLU A 455 -25.66 -22.05 -10.99
C GLU A 455 -24.39 -21.84 -11.84
N TYR A 456 -23.70 -20.71 -11.67
CA TYR A 456 -22.41 -20.47 -12.32
C TYR A 456 -21.33 -21.46 -11.87
N LEU A 457 -21.29 -21.83 -10.59
CA LEU A 457 -20.39 -22.87 -10.07
C LEU A 457 -20.63 -24.21 -10.79
N ALA A 458 -21.89 -24.66 -10.88
CA ALA A 458 -22.25 -25.90 -11.57
C ALA A 458 -21.86 -25.88 -13.06
N LEU A 459 -22.05 -24.75 -13.75
CA LEU A 459 -21.59 -24.55 -15.14
C LEU A 459 -20.06 -24.56 -15.27
N ALA A 460 -19.34 -24.00 -14.29
CA ALA A 460 -17.88 -23.92 -14.27
C ALA A 460 -17.20 -25.26 -13.95
N THR A 461 -17.89 -26.17 -13.25
CA THR A 461 -17.41 -27.53 -12.92
C THR A 461 -17.91 -28.62 -13.87
N ALA A 462 -18.70 -28.28 -14.89
CA ALA A 462 -19.24 -29.24 -15.84
C ALA A 462 -18.15 -29.96 -16.66
N ASP A 463 -18.26 -31.28 -16.79
CA ASP A 463 -17.37 -32.14 -17.58
C ASP A 463 -18.13 -33.00 -18.60
N GLY A 464 -17.39 -33.69 -19.49
CA GLY A 464 -17.96 -34.61 -20.47
C GLY A 464 -19.14 -34.03 -21.29
N PRO A 465 -20.25 -34.78 -21.44
CA PRO A 465 -21.44 -34.29 -22.15
C PRO A 465 -22.10 -33.04 -21.53
N ALA A 466 -21.89 -32.77 -20.23
CA ALA A 466 -22.40 -31.56 -19.61
C ALA A 466 -21.60 -30.33 -20.09
N LEU A 467 -20.28 -30.46 -20.23
CA LEU A 467 -19.43 -29.42 -20.81
C LEU A 467 -19.76 -29.13 -22.28
N GLU A 468 -20.11 -30.17 -23.06
CA GLU A 468 -20.59 -30.00 -24.44
C GLU A 468 -21.88 -29.17 -24.51
N ALA A 469 -22.83 -29.40 -23.59
CA ALA A 469 -24.04 -28.60 -23.49
C ALA A 469 -23.76 -27.14 -23.06
N VAL A 470 -22.84 -26.91 -22.11
CA VAL A 470 -22.39 -25.56 -21.73
C VAL A 470 -21.76 -24.83 -22.91
N ALA A 471 -20.92 -25.52 -23.69
CA ALA A 471 -20.30 -24.96 -24.89
C ALA A 471 -21.33 -24.59 -25.97
N ALA A 472 -22.37 -25.42 -26.18
CA ALA A 472 -23.43 -25.16 -27.14
C ALA A 472 -24.27 -23.93 -26.76
N VAL A 473 -24.67 -23.78 -25.49
CA VAL A 473 -25.41 -22.59 -25.02
C VAL A 473 -24.55 -21.33 -25.12
N ALA A 474 -23.27 -21.41 -24.72
CA ALA A 474 -22.33 -20.29 -24.83
C ALA A 474 -22.11 -19.85 -26.29
N ASP A 475 -22.06 -20.78 -27.24
CA ASP A 475 -21.94 -20.45 -28.66
C ASP A 475 -23.23 -19.87 -29.28
N SER A 476 -24.41 -20.30 -28.81
CA SER A 476 -25.67 -19.64 -29.19
C SER A 476 -25.70 -18.19 -28.72
N LEU A 477 -25.38 -17.94 -27.44
CA LEU A 477 -25.30 -16.59 -26.87
C LEU A 477 -24.25 -15.72 -27.60
N ARG A 478 -23.15 -16.31 -28.07
CA ARG A 478 -22.18 -15.65 -28.96
C ARG A 478 -22.81 -15.25 -30.28
N ARG A 479 -23.52 -16.17 -30.96
CA ARG A 479 -24.19 -15.90 -32.25
C ARG A 479 -25.27 -14.82 -32.11
N ASP A 480 -26.06 -14.83 -31.04
CA ASP A 480 -27.07 -13.81 -30.78
C ASP A 480 -26.45 -12.41 -30.52
N ALA A 481 -25.26 -12.37 -29.92
CA ALA A 481 -24.57 -11.11 -29.57
C ALA A 481 -23.76 -10.50 -30.73
N VAL A 482 -23.04 -11.31 -31.52
CA VAL A 482 -22.11 -10.82 -32.57
C VAL A 482 -22.27 -11.47 -33.95
N GLY A 483 -23.19 -12.42 -34.12
CA GLY A 483 -23.31 -13.20 -35.36
C GLY A 483 -22.12 -14.12 -35.58
N ASP A 484 -21.78 -14.35 -36.85
CA ASP A 484 -20.68 -15.23 -37.28
C ASP A 484 -19.34 -14.50 -37.50
N ASP A 485 -19.30 -13.18 -37.32
CA ASP A 485 -18.09 -12.37 -37.47
C ASP A 485 -17.10 -12.59 -36.30
N VAL A 486 -15.93 -13.16 -36.61
CA VAL A 486 -14.83 -13.34 -35.64
C VAL A 486 -13.79 -12.22 -35.82
N THR A 487 -13.88 -11.17 -35.01
CA THR A 487 -12.99 -10.00 -35.11
C THR A 487 -11.62 -10.22 -34.49
N PHE A 488 -10.56 -9.77 -35.15
CA PHE A 488 -9.21 -9.60 -34.60
C PHE A 488 -8.71 -8.16 -34.80
N VAL A 489 -7.54 -7.82 -34.24
CA VAL A 489 -6.82 -6.57 -34.48
C VAL A 489 -5.36 -6.91 -34.84
N VAL A 490 -4.76 -6.16 -35.76
CA VAL A 490 -3.31 -6.21 -36.01
C VAL A 490 -2.66 -5.22 -35.07
N ASN A 491 -1.98 -5.70 -34.04
CA ASN A 491 -1.34 -4.87 -33.02
C ASN A 491 0.12 -5.25 -32.77
N ARG A 492 0.84 -4.36 -32.08
CA ARG A 492 2.15 -4.66 -31.50
C ARG A 492 2.14 -4.43 -30.00
N ASN A 493 2.58 -5.43 -29.24
CA ASN A 493 2.92 -5.24 -27.82
C ASN A 493 4.25 -4.47 -27.74
N ILE A 494 4.27 -3.36 -27.02
CA ILE A 494 5.47 -2.58 -26.71
C ILE A 494 5.65 -2.54 -25.20
N ASN A 495 6.66 -3.27 -24.73
CA ASN A 495 7.01 -3.30 -23.32
C ASN A 495 8.04 -2.21 -23.01
N PHE A 496 7.62 -1.09 -22.42
CA PHE A 496 8.48 0.08 -22.20
C PHE A 496 9.48 -0.08 -21.03
N THR A 497 9.25 -1.03 -20.13
CA THR A 497 10.23 -1.49 -19.14
C THR A 497 9.85 -2.88 -18.65
N ASN A 498 10.83 -3.70 -18.27
CA ASN A 498 10.59 -4.96 -17.55
C ASN A 498 10.97 -4.87 -16.06
N ILE A 499 11.48 -3.73 -15.60
CA ILE A 499 11.82 -3.47 -14.20
C ILE A 499 10.54 -3.37 -13.38
N CYS A 500 10.35 -4.23 -12.40
CA CYS A 500 9.10 -4.35 -11.66
C CYS A 500 9.31 -4.68 -10.18
N TYR A 501 9.01 -3.73 -9.28
CA TYR A 501 9.13 -3.98 -7.83
C TYR A 501 8.10 -4.98 -7.29
N THR A 502 6.97 -5.17 -7.99
CA THR A 502 5.81 -5.95 -7.49
C THR A 502 6.01 -7.46 -7.55
N GLY A 503 6.81 -7.97 -8.51
CA GLY A 503 7.24 -9.38 -8.56
C GLY A 503 6.11 -10.42 -8.46
N CYS A 504 5.19 -10.47 -9.43
CA CYS A 504 4.14 -11.50 -9.47
C CYS A 504 4.75 -12.90 -9.65
N ARG A 505 4.35 -13.91 -8.84
CA ARG A 505 4.94 -15.27 -8.85
C ARG A 505 4.79 -16.02 -10.18
N PHE A 506 3.81 -15.63 -10.99
CA PHE A 506 3.54 -16.21 -12.31
C PHE A 506 4.21 -15.45 -13.48
N CYS A 507 4.86 -14.31 -13.22
CA CYS A 507 5.30 -13.38 -14.25
C CYS A 507 6.78 -13.57 -14.60
N ALA A 508 7.06 -14.33 -15.66
CA ALA A 508 8.41 -14.53 -16.20
C ALA A 508 9.04 -13.26 -16.83
N PHE A 509 8.30 -12.15 -16.91
CA PHE A 509 8.74 -10.88 -17.48
C PHE A 509 9.37 -9.94 -16.44
N ALA A 510 9.07 -10.09 -15.15
CA ALA A 510 9.37 -9.09 -14.11
C ALA A 510 10.81 -9.21 -13.53
N GLN A 511 11.71 -8.33 -14.00
CA GLN A 511 13.09 -8.21 -13.52
C GLN A 511 13.22 -7.17 -12.39
N ARG A 512 14.27 -7.28 -11.58
CA ARG A 512 14.77 -6.20 -10.70
C ARG A 512 15.79 -5.36 -11.48
N LYS A 513 15.97 -4.09 -11.11
CA LYS A 513 16.92 -3.16 -11.79
C LYS A 513 18.39 -3.65 -11.82
N GLY A 514 18.77 -4.62 -10.99
CA GLY A 514 20.11 -5.23 -10.98
C GLY A 514 20.24 -6.59 -11.66
N ASP A 515 19.14 -7.15 -12.21
CA ASP A 515 19.17 -8.44 -12.92
C ASP A 515 19.66 -8.22 -14.38
N ALA A 516 20.37 -9.19 -14.97
CA ALA A 516 21.09 -8.99 -16.23
C ALA A 516 20.20 -8.71 -17.47
N ASP A 517 18.97 -9.23 -17.49
CA ASP A 517 17.96 -8.98 -18.53
C ASP A 517 17.09 -7.73 -18.23
N ALA A 518 17.39 -6.94 -17.19
CA ALA A 518 16.63 -5.74 -16.86
C ALA A 518 16.78 -4.66 -17.96
N TYR A 519 15.68 -3.98 -18.29
CA TYR A 519 15.70 -2.82 -19.19
C TYR A 519 14.54 -1.83 -18.97
N SER A 520 14.79 -0.58 -19.36
CA SER A 520 13.78 0.45 -19.61
C SER A 520 14.10 1.13 -20.95
N LEU A 521 13.11 1.28 -21.82
CA LEU A 521 13.21 1.93 -23.13
C LEU A 521 13.06 3.45 -22.99
N SER A 522 13.70 4.22 -23.85
CA SER A 522 13.41 5.66 -23.98
C SER A 522 12.09 5.92 -24.74
N VAL A 523 11.63 7.18 -24.70
CA VAL A 523 10.42 7.62 -25.43
C VAL A 523 10.56 7.49 -26.94
N ASP A 524 11.72 7.83 -27.50
CA ASP A 524 12.01 7.69 -28.93
C ASP A 524 12.02 6.22 -29.36
N GLU A 525 12.63 5.34 -28.56
CA GLU A 525 12.65 3.89 -28.76
C GLU A 525 11.26 3.24 -28.79
N VAL A 526 10.28 3.84 -28.12
CA VAL A 526 8.87 3.41 -28.14
C VAL A 526 8.14 3.97 -29.36
N ALA A 527 8.43 5.21 -29.75
CA ALA A 527 7.94 5.80 -30.98
C ALA A 527 8.47 5.08 -32.25
N ASP A 528 9.73 4.65 -32.26
CA ASP A 528 10.32 3.83 -33.32
C ASP A 528 9.62 2.47 -33.43
N ARG A 529 9.41 1.77 -32.31
CA ARG A 529 8.69 0.50 -32.29
C ARG A 529 7.21 0.65 -32.71
N ALA A 530 6.59 1.81 -32.49
CA ALA A 530 5.26 2.13 -33.01
C ALA A 530 5.26 2.45 -34.52
N TRP A 531 6.29 3.14 -35.02
CA TRP A 531 6.48 3.40 -36.46
C TRP A 531 6.70 2.10 -37.24
N GLU A 532 7.60 1.23 -36.77
CA GLU A 532 7.78 -0.13 -37.30
C GLU A 532 6.46 -0.92 -37.35
N ALA A 533 5.61 -0.79 -36.32
CA ALA A 533 4.31 -1.46 -36.26
C ALA A 533 3.35 -0.93 -37.33
N HIS A 534 3.29 0.40 -37.49
CA HIS A 534 2.50 1.06 -38.52
C HIS A 534 2.92 0.64 -39.93
N VAL A 535 4.23 0.61 -40.21
CA VAL A 535 4.78 0.15 -41.51
C VAL A 535 4.46 -1.33 -41.77
N ALA A 536 4.34 -2.15 -40.72
CA ALA A 536 3.86 -3.54 -40.80
C ALA A 536 2.33 -3.68 -40.89
N GLY A 537 1.57 -2.57 -40.96
CA GLY A 537 0.11 -2.56 -41.08
C GLY A 537 -0.67 -2.69 -39.77
N ALA A 538 -0.02 -2.53 -38.62
CA ALA A 538 -0.71 -2.51 -37.33
C ALA A 538 -1.51 -1.21 -37.14
N THR A 539 -2.71 -1.33 -36.58
CA THR A 539 -3.59 -0.19 -36.25
C THR A 539 -3.64 0.12 -34.76
N GLU A 540 -3.04 -0.72 -33.93
CA GLU A 540 -2.97 -0.59 -32.48
C GLU A 540 -1.56 -0.88 -31.94
N VAL A 541 -1.12 -0.13 -30.92
CA VAL A 541 -0.05 -0.54 -30.01
C VAL A 541 -0.61 -0.82 -28.63
N CYS A 542 -0.22 -1.96 -28.06
CA CYS A 542 -0.52 -2.35 -26.68
C CYS A 542 0.70 -2.05 -25.81
N MET A 543 0.65 -1.01 -24.96
CA MET A 543 1.81 -0.57 -24.17
C MET A 543 1.67 -0.93 -22.69
N GLN A 544 2.55 -1.80 -22.20
CA GLN A 544 2.49 -2.34 -20.83
C GLN A 544 3.90 -2.54 -20.25
N GLY A 545 4.13 -2.12 -19.02
CA GLY A 545 5.45 -2.18 -18.38
C GLY A 545 5.47 -2.88 -17.02
N GLY A 546 6.68 -3.17 -16.56
CA GLY A 546 6.95 -3.37 -15.14
C GLY A 546 6.68 -2.10 -14.33
N ILE A 547 6.42 -2.26 -13.04
CA ILE A 547 6.25 -1.11 -12.14
C ILE A 547 7.65 -0.67 -11.68
N ASP A 548 8.27 0.21 -12.46
CA ASP A 548 9.59 0.79 -12.17
C ASP A 548 9.45 1.97 -11.18
N PRO A 549 10.07 1.92 -9.99
CA PRO A 549 10.12 3.05 -9.05
C PRO A 549 10.73 4.33 -9.65
N GLU A 550 11.69 4.19 -10.56
CA GLU A 550 12.48 5.31 -11.11
C GLU A 550 11.90 5.89 -12.41
N LEU A 551 10.77 5.36 -12.92
CA LEU A 551 10.00 6.02 -13.99
C LEU A 551 9.54 7.42 -13.54
N PRO A 552 9.79 8.52 -14.30
CA PRO A 552 9.28 9.85 -13.98
C PRO A 552 7.75 9.88 -14.01
N VAL A 553 7.12 10.84 -13.32
CA VAL A 553 5.66 10.98 -13.30
C VAL A 553 5.10 11.15 -14.70
N THR A 554 5.68 12.05 -15.51
CA THR A 554 5.18 12.37 -16.84
C THR A 554 5.35 11.23 -17.85
N GLY A 555 6.27 10.28 -17.61
CA GLY A 555 6.67 9.24 -18.55
C GLY A 555 5.51 8.45 -19.16
N TYR A 556 4.46 8.14 -18.38
CA TYR A 556 3.25 7.51 -18.91
C TYR A 556 2.55 8.35 -19.98
N ALA A 557 2.43 9.66 -19.79
CA ALA A 557 1.86 10.57 -20.77
C ALA A 557 2.83 10.84 -21.94
N ASP A 558 4.13 10.89 -21.68
CA ASP A 558 5.15 11.17 -22.68
C ASP A 558 5.33 10.00 -23.66
N LEU A 559 5.23 8.75 -23.18
CA LEU A 559 5.15 7.55 -24.03
C LEU A 559 3.97 7.61 -25.02
N VAL A 560 2.80 8.06 -24.55
CA VAL A 560 1.62 8.23 -25.42
C VAL A 560 1.83 9.38 -26.42
N ARG A 561 2.38 10.52 -25.96
CA ARG A 561 2.71 11.68 -26.83
C ARG A 561 3.73 11.31 -27.90
N ALA A 562 4.77 10.55 -27.58
CA ALA A 562 5.81 10.14 -28.52
C ALA A 562 5.23 9.23 -29.62
N VAL A 563 4.40 8.24 -29.26
CA VAL A 563 3.65 7.43 -30.23
C VAL A 563 2.75 8.30 -31.10
N LYS A 564 1.99 9.23 -30.52
CA LYS A 564 1.07 10.11 -31.26
C LYS A 564 1.76 11.18 -32.13
N ALA A 565 2.95 11.63 -31.75
CA ALA A 565 3.76 12.53 -32.56
C ALA A 565 4.37 11.81 -33.77
N ARG A 566 4.68 10.52 -33.65
CA ARG A 566 5.25 9.70 -34.72
C ARG A 566 4.19 9.06 -35.64
N VAL A 567 3.07 8.62 -35.08
CA VAL A 567 1.94 7.99 -35.80
C VAL A 567 0.60 8.50 -35.22
N PRO A 568 0.08 9.65 -35.70
CA PRO A 568 -1.11 10.29 -35.11
C PRO A 568 -2.36 9.40 -35.08
N GLU A 569 -2.56 8.58 -36.10
CA GLU A 569 -3.71 7.68 -36.25
C GLU A 569 -3.60 6.36 -35.46
N MET A 570 -2.40 6.01 -34.94
CA MET A 570 -2.19 4.76 -34.20
C MET A 570 -3.11 4.69 -32.97
N HIS A 571 -3.89 3.61 -32.82
CA HIS A 571 -4.68 3.42 -31.61
C HIS A 571 -3.77 3.03 -30.45
N VAL A 572 -3.86 3.74 -29.32
CA VAL A 572 -3.03 3.49 -28.14
C VAL A 572 -3.85 2.76 -27.08
N HIS A 573 -3.55 1.49 -26.87
CA HIS A 573 -4.10 0.65 -25.82
C HIS A 573 -3.05 0.50 -24.70
N ALA A 574 -3.07 1.35 -23.67
CA ALA A 574 -1.94 1.44 -22.74
C ALA A 574 -2.31 1.50 -21.26
N PHE A 575 -1.41 0.96 -20.44
CA PHE A 575 -1.36 1.00 -18.98
C PHE A 575 -2.48 0.24 -18.24
N SER A 576 -2.12 -0.84 -17.58
CA SER A 576 -3.02 -1.57 -16.68
C SER A 576 -3.44 -0.70 -15.48
N PRO A 577 -4.52 -1.07 -14.77
CA PRO A 577 -4.86 -0.45 -13.49
C PRO A 577 -3.73 -0.44 -12.45
N MET A 578 -2.74 -1.33 -12.52
CA MET A 578 -1.55 -1.27 -11.66
C MET A 578 -0.62 -0.11 -12.03
N GLU A 579 -0.39 0.12 -13.32
CA GLU A 579 0.40 1.24 -13.83
C GLU A 579 -0.31 2.57 -13.59
N ILE A 580 -1.63 2.61 -13.75
CA ILE A 580 -2.48 3.77 -13.40
C ILE A 580 -2.39 4.08 -11.90
N ALA A 581 -2.51 3.08 -11.02
CA ALA A 581 -2.36 3.25 -9.57
C ALA A 581 -0.96 3.77 -9.17
N ASN A 582 0.09 3.34 -9.88
CA ASN A 582 1.46 3.83 -9.71
C ASN A 582 1.59 5.29 -10.15
N GLY A 583 1.08 5.66 -11.33
CA GLY A 583 1.07 7.05 -11.83
C GLY A 583 0.31 8.02 -10.92
N VAL A 584 -0.88 7.60 -10.45
CA VAL A 584 -1.69 8.33 -9.44
C VAL A 584 -0.96 8.47 -8.10
N THR A 585 -0.25 7.43 -7.64
CA THR A 585 0.55 7.50 -6.41
C THR A 585 1.71 8.49 -6.56
N LYS A 586 2.48 8.42 -7.65
CA LYS A 586 3.66 9.27 -7.86
C LYS A 586 3.27 10.73 -8.06
N SER A 587 2.30 11.00 -8.93
CA SER A 587 1.84 12.37 -9.25
C SER A 587 1.12 13.07 -8.11
N GLY A 588 0.47 12.31 -7.20
CA GLY A 588 -0.38 12.85 -6.14
C GLY A 588 -1.78 13.28 -6.61
N LEU A 589 -2.05 13.33 -7.92
CA LEU A 589 -3.34 13.66 -8.50
C LEU A 589 -4.43 12.63 -8.15
N SER A 590 -5.70 12.94 -8.42
CA SER A 590 -6.78 11.95 -8.39
C SER A 590 -6.72 11.00 -9.61
N ILE A 591 -7.37 9.84 -9.47
CA ILE A 591 -7.54 8.88 -10.57
C ILE A 591 -8.23 9.54 -11.79
N ARG A 592 -9.20 10.44 -11.54
CA ARG A 592 -9.93 11.14 -12.61
C ARG A 592 -9.03 12.09 -13.38
N GLU A 593 -8.27 12.94 -12.70
CA GLU A 593 -7.35 13.89 -13.35
C GLU A 593 -6.23 13.16 -14.10
N TRP A 594 -5.72 12.05 -13.54
CA TRP A 594 -4.69 11.24 -14.18
C TRP A 594 -5.20 10.60 -15.48
N LEU A 595 -6.41 10.05 -15.48
CA LEU A 595 -7.00 9.44 -16.69
C LEU A 595 -7.41 10.50 -17.73
N ILE A 596 -7.80 11.70 -17.29
CA ILE A 596 -8.03 12.85 -18.17
C ILE A 596 -6.73 13.29 -18.86
N SER A 597 -5.62 13.44 -18.13
CA SER A 597 -4.34 13.88 -18.71
C SER A 597 -3.74 12.85 -19.68
N LEU A 598 -3.92 11.55 -19.41
CA LEU A 598 -3.55 10.48 -20.34
C LEU A 598 -4.42 10.47 -21.60
N ARG A 599 -5.74 10.65 -21.47
CA ARG A 599 -6.67 10.80 -22.61
C ARG A 599 -6.27 12.01 -23.48
N GLU A 600 -5.90 13.12 -22.86
CA GLU A 600 -5.46 14.34 -23.54
C GLU A 600 -4.06 14.24 -24.16
N ALA A 601 -3.19 13.38 -23.61
CA ALA A 601 -1.97 12.94 -24.28
C ALA A 601 -2.23 12.06 -25.51
N GLY A 602 -3.44 11.52 -25.67
CA GLY A 602 -3.88 10.72 -26.83
C GLY A 602 -4.16 9.25 -26.55
N LEU A 603 -4.33 8.85 -25.28
CA LEU A 603 -4.68 7.48 -24.89
C LEU A 603 -6.08 7.11 -25.39
N GLY A 604 -6.20 5.96 -26.06
CA GLY A 604 -7.46 5.50 -26.63
C GLY A 604 -8.25 4.54 -25.74
N THR A 605 -7.59 3.54 -25.14
CA THR A 605 -8.22 2.54 -24.25
C THR A 605 -7.21 1.98 -23.23
N ILE A 606 -7.69 1.44 -22.10
CA ILE A 606 -6.83 0.82 -21.07
C ILE A 606 -6.92 -0.73 -21.05
N PRO A 607 -5.80 -1.48 -20.98
CA PRO A 607 -5.78 -2.94 -20.98
C PRO A 607 -6.22 -3.54 -19.63
N GLY A 608 -7.18 -4.46 -19.71
CA GLY A 608 -7.85 -5.13 -18.58
C GLY A 608 -7.01 -6.07 -17.72
N THR A 609 -5.72 -6.16 -18.01
CA THR A 609 -4.66 -6.80 -17.22
C THR A 609 -4.61 -6.31 -15.77
N ALA A 610 -3.79 -6.94 -14.92
CA ALA A 610 -3.76 -6.73 -13.47
C ALA A 610 -5.06 -7.10 -12.72
N ALA A 611 -6.08 -7.57 -13.44
CA ALA A 611 -7.27 -8.21 -12.90
C ALA A 611 -6.99 -9.61 -12.36
N GLU A 612 -6.21 -10.45 -13.07
CA GLU A 612 -5.89 -11.84 -12.74
C GLU A 612 -7.11 -12.64 -12.24
N ILE A 613 -7.25 -12.80 -10.91
CA ILE A 613 -8.49 -13.03 -10.16
C ILE A 613 -8.76 -11.78 -9.32
N LEU A 614 -10.02 -11.34 -9.23
CA LEU A 614 -10.45 -10.19 -8.43
C LEU A 614 -10.93 -10.63 -7.03
N ASP A 615 -10.02 -11.29 -6.31
CA ASP A 615 -10.15 -11.69 -4.91
C ASP A 615 -8.83 -11.35 -4.18
N ASP A 616 -8.89 -10.59 -3.09
CA ASP A 616 -7.69 -10.06 -2.43
C ASP A 616 -6.87 -11.10 -1.62
N GLU A 617 -7.42 -12.30 -1.37
CA GLU A 617 -6.66 -13.42 -0.80
C GLU A 617 -5.92 -14.17 -1.91
N VAL A 618 -6.60 -14.50 -3.02
CA VAL A 618 -5.96 -15.15 -4.19
C VAL A 618 -4.89 -14.25 -4.80
N ARG A 619 -5.17 -12.95 -4.99
CA ARG A 619 -4.19 -11.96 -5.48
C ARG A 619 -2.94 -11.92 -4.61
N TRP A 620 -3.10 -12.05 -3.30
CA TRP A 620 -1.99 -12.07 -2.35
C TRP A 620 -1.15 -13.35 -2.45
N VAL A 621 -1.77 -14.52 -2.61
CA VAL A 621 -1.05 -15.78 -2.87
C VAL A 621 -0.24 -15.69 -4.18
N LEU A 622 -0.75 -14.99 -5.19
CA LEU A 622 -0.07 -14.80 -6.47
C LEU A 622 1.02 -13.71 -6.47
N THR A 623 0.82 -12.59 -5.78
CA THR A 623 1.65 -11.39 -5.92
C THR A 623 1.72 -10.55 -4.64
N LYS A 624 2.93 -10.15 -4.23
CA LYS A 624 3.09 -9.20 -3.14
C LYS A 624 2.92 -7.75 -3.63
N GLY A 625 2.04 -6.97 -3.03
CA GLY A 625 1.88 -5.54 -3.34
C GLY A 625 1.11 -5.20 -4.63
N LYS A 626 0.38 -6.16 -5.22
CA LYS A 626 -0.62 -5.89 -6.28
C LYS A 626 -1.74 -4.99 -5.72
N LEU A 627 -2.30 -4.11 -6.54
CA LEU A 627 -3.43 -3.26 -6.13
C LEU A 627 -4.64 -4.09 -5.64
N PRO A 628 -5.36 -3.65 -4.59
CA PRO A 628 -6.55 -4.33 -4.10
C PRO A 628 -7.70 -4.25 -5.11
N THR A 629 -8.62 -5.21 -5.05
CA THR A 629 -9.76 -5.36 -5.96
C THR A 629 -10.64 -4.11 -6.01
N SER A 630 -10.84 -3.43 -4.88
CA SER A 630 -11.61 -2.18 -4.82
C SER A 630 -10.99 -1.05 -5.66
N LEU A 631 -9.66 -0.93 -5.66
CA LEU A 631 -8.94 0.09 -6.44
C LEU A 631 -8.89 -0.27 -7.94
N TRP A 632 -8.86 -1.56 -8.28
CA TRP A 632 -9.02 -1.99 -9.67
C TRP A 632 -10.39 -1.59 -10.23
N VAL A 633 -11.46 -1.82 -9.45
CA VAL A 633 -12.84 -1.39 -9.78
C VAL A 633 -12.93 0.13 -9.91
N GLU A 634 -12.39 0.88 -8.95
CA GLU A 634 -12.41 2.35 -8.94
C GLU A 634 -11.73 2.93 -10.20
N ILE A 635 -10.58 2.38 -10.60
CA ILE A 635 -9.85 2.82 -11.80
C ILE A 635 -10.64 2.52 -13.09
N VAL A 636 -11.20 1.31 -13.23
CA VAL A 636 -11.94 0.93 -14.44
C VAL A 636 -13.23 1.73 -14.58
N THR A 637 -14.00 1.90 -13.51
CA THR A 637 -15.20 2.75 -13.51
C THR A 637 -14.86 4.21 -13.82
N THR A 638 -13.82 4.77 -13.19
CA THR A 638 -13.40 6.16 -13.46
C THR A 638 -12.94 6.34 -14.91
N ALA A 639 -12.27 5.35 -15.51
CA ALA A 639 -11.88 5.38 -16.92
C ALA A 639 -13.10 5.49 -17.85
N HIS A 640 -14.14 4.69 -17.61
CA HIS A 640 -15.38 4.74 -18.39
C HIS A 640 -16.10 6.08 -18.21
N GLU A 641 -16.13 6.63 -16.99
CA GLU A 641 -16.70 7.97 -16.72
C GLU A 641 -15.98 9.11 -17.45
N VAL A 642 -14.65 9.02 -17.66
CA VAL A 642 -13.90 10.02 -18.45
C VAL A 642 -13.87 9.73 -19.95
N GLY A 643 -14.61 8.71 -20.41
CA GLY A 643 -14.79 8.35 -21.82
C GLY A 643 -13.74 7.40 -22.41
N LEU A 644 -12.83 6.87 -21.59
CA LEU A 644 -11.91 5.79 -22.00
C LEU A 644 -12.63 4.45 -21.94
N ARG A 645 -12.49 3.62 -22.98
CA ARG A 645 -12.97 2.22 -22.94
C ARG A 645 -11.87 1.30 -22.43
N SER A 646 -12.21 0.10 -21.97
CA SER A 646 -11.25 -0.88 -21.47
C SER A 646 -11.43 -2.27 -22.09
N SER A 647 -10.45 -3.13 -21.87
CA SER A 647 -10.68 -4.57 -21.83
C SER A 647 -10.77 -5.04 -20.37
N SER A 648 -11.07 -6.33 -20.17
CA SER A 648 -10.92 -7.05 -18.89
C SER A 648 -10.21 -8.38 -19.18
N THR A 649 -9.29 -8.80 -18.31
CA THR A 649 -8.67 -10.14 -18.43
C THR A 649 -9.03 -10.99 -17.22
N MET A 650 -9.04 -12.31 -17.39
CA MET A 650 -9.06 -13.23 -16.26
C MET A 650 -8.03 -14.34 -16.46
N MET A 651 -7.16 -14.51 -15.48
CA MET A 651 -6.19 -15.60 -15.40
C MET A 651 -6.68 -16.58 -14.34
N TYR A 652 -6.80 -17.86 -14.70
CA TYR A 652 -7.40 -18.88 -13.85
C TYR A 652 -6.77 -20.25 -14.13
N GLY A 653 -6.97 -21.22 -13.23
CA GLY A 653 -6.33 -22.54 -13.30
C GLY A 653 -4.95 -22.59 -12.62
N HIS A 654 -4.79 -21.82 -11.55
CA HIS A 654 -3.60 -21.79 -10.69
C HIS A 654 -3.94 -22.21 -9.24
N VAL A 655 -3.98 -21.28 -8.30
CA VAL A 655 -4.38 -21.50 -6.88
C VAL A 655 -5.85 -21.16 -6.59
N ASP A 656 -6.59 -20.77 -7.63
CA ASP A 656 -8.02 -20.44 -7.56
C ASP A 656 -8.87 -21.72 -7.51
N THR A 657 -10.07 -21.60 -6.95
CA THR A 657 -11.09 -22.67 -6.99
C THR A 657 -12.40 -22.10 -7.52
N PRO A 658 -13.32 -22.91 -8.08
CA PRO A 658 -14.59 -22.42 -8.61
C PRO A 658 -15.57 -21.81 -7.58
N GLY A 659 -15.31 -21.93 -6.26
CA GLY A 659 -16.22 -21.52 -5.18
C GLY A 659 -16.09 -20.05 -4.76
N THR A 660 -15.80 -19.80 -3.47
CA THR A 660 -15.45 -18.46 -2.96
C THR A 660 -14.00 -18.14 -3.28
N GLY A 661 -13.74 -16.98 -3.87
CA GLY A 661 -12.41 -16.59 -4.39
C GLY A 661 -12.15 -17.09 -5.82
N SER A 662 -13.18 -17.05 -6.67
CA SER A 662 -13.22 -17.77 -7.93
C SER A 662 -13.14 -16.91 -9.21
N PRO A 663 -12.94 -17.56 -10.36
CA PRO A 663 -13.26 -16.99 -11.66
C PRO A 663 -14.72 -16.47 -11.73
N THR A 664 -15.66 -17.14 -11.09
CA THR A 664 -17.07 -16.70 -10.98
C THR A 664 -17.17 -15.36 -10.24
N SER A 665 -16.56 -15.24 -9.06
CA SER A 665 -16.49 -13.98 -8.31
C SER A 665 -15.85 -12.87 -9.15
N THR A 666 -14.81 -13.18 -9.90
CA THR A 666 -14.10 -12.25 -10.79
C THR A 666 -15.00 -11.75 -11.93
N CYS A 667 -15.72 -12.65 -12.62
CA CYS A 667 -16.73 -12.30 -13.61
C CYS A 667 -17.86 -11.42 -13.01
N CYS A 668 -18.31 -11.74 -11.79
CA CYS A 668 -19.33 -10.98 -11.06
C CYS A 668 -18.85 -9.59 -10.56
N VAL A 669 -17.54 -9.34 -10.50
CA VAL A 669 -16.98 -7.98 -10.30
C VAL A 669 -16.89 -7.25 -11.64
N ILE A 670 -16.37 -7.89 -12.68
CA ILE A 670 -16.23 -7.31 -14.03
C ILE A 670 -17.60 -6.89 -14.61
N SER A 671 -18.64 -7.70 -14.44
CA SER A 671 -19.99 -7.39 -14.94
C SER A 671 -20.61 -6.16 -14.25
N LYS A 672 -20.32 -5.95 -12.95
CA LYS A 672 -20.78 -4.77 -12.19
C LYS A 672 -20.03 -3.49 -12.55
N THR A 673 -18.83 -3.59 -13.14
CA THR A 673 -18.08 -2.44 -13.67
C THR A 673 -18.40 -2.08 -15.12
N ALA A 674 -19.22 -2.87 -15.82
CA ALA A 674 -19.68 -2.52 -17.16
C ALA A 674 -20.79 -1.43 -17.09
N PRO A 675 -20.75 -0.39 -17.95
CA PRO A 675 -21.75 0.67 -17.94
C PRO A 675 -23.12 0.15 -18.39
N ALA A 676 -24.17 0.57 -17.69
CA ALA A 676 -25.53 0.14 -17.97
C ALA A 676 -26.00 0.59 -19.37
N ALA A 677 -26.40 -0.37 -20.20
CA ALA A 677 -26.95 -0.10 -21.53
C ALA A 677 -28.29 0.67 -21.44
N SER A 678 -28.50 1.65 -22.32
CA SER A 678 -29.75 2.43 -22.33
C SER A 678 -30.92 1.59 -22.86
N PRO A 679 -32.15 1.70 -22.31
CA PRO A 679 -33.25 0.79 -22.65
C PRO A 679 -33.85 0.95 -24.06
N SER A 680 -33.39 1.92 -24.85
CA SER A 680 -34.06 2.37 -26.09
C SER A 680 -33.36 1.95 -27.39
N SER A 681 -32.26 1.19 -27.34
CA SER A 681 -31.58 0.67 -28.54
C SER A 681 -31.07 -0.76 -28.36
N CYS A 682 -31.80 -1.74 -28.89
CA CYS A 682 -31.39 -3.15 -28.91
C CYS A 682 -30.28 -3.42 -29.94
N ARG A 683 -29.05 -2.98 -29.60
CA ARG A 683 -27.73 -3.42 -30.11
C ARG A 683 -26.67 -2.69 -29.29
N CYS A 684 -26.22 -3.30 -28.19
CA CYS A 684 -25.19 -2.70 -27.33
C CYS A 684 -23.80 -3.15 -27.81
N PRO A 685 -22.91 -2.24 -28.24
CA PRO A 685 -21.50 -2.56 -28.40
C PRO A 685 -20.88 -2.74 -27.00
N LEU A 686 -20.38 -3.94 -26.70
CA LEU A 686 -19.68 -4.23 -25.44
C LEU A 686 -18.48 -3.27 -25.28
N SER A 687 -18.58 -2.33 -24.34
CA SER A 687 -17.53 -1.35 -24.02
C SER A 687 -16.32 -1.98 -23.30
N THR A 688 -16.48 -3.21 -22.81
CA THR A 688 -15.46 -4.04 -22.17
C THR A 688 -15.33 -5.36 -22.93
N ARG A 689 -14.18 -5.63 -23.55
CA ARG A 689 -13.86 -6.95 -24.14
C ARG A 689 -13.18 -7.85 -23.11
N ILE A 690 -13.66 -9.07 -22.92
CA ILE A 690 -13.03 -10.06 -22.03
C ILE A 690 -12.02 -10.90 -22.81
N HIS A 691 -10.76 -10.92 -22.37
CA HIS A 691 -9.71 -11.78 -22.92
C HIS A 691 -9.32 -12.90 -21.94
N ARG A 692 -9.15 -14.12 -22.47
CA ARG A 692 -8.97 -15.36 -21.71
C ARG A 692 -7.57 -15.90 -21.88
N CYS A 693 -6.82 -16.10 -20.78
CA CYS A 693 -5.49 -16.70 -20.81
C CYS A 693 -5.46 -17.93 -19.90
N ILE A 694 -5.13 -19.10 -20.45
CA ILE A 694 -5.12 -20.38 -19.73
C ILE A 694 -3.68 -20.76 -19.40
N TRP A 695 -3.35 -20.82 -18.11
CA TRP A 695 -2.05 -21.33 -17.68
C TRP A 695 -2.09 -22.87 -17.62
N ARG A 696 -1.32 -23.56 -18.47
CA ARG A 696 -1.13 -25.01 -18.39
C ARG A 696 0.20 -25.32 -17.72
N GLY A 697 0.18 -25.54 -16.40
CA GLY A 697 1.32 -26.08 -15.67
C GLY A 697 1.76 -27.44 -16.24
N GLY A 698 3.01 -27.52 -16.71
CA GLY A 698 3.56 -28.69 -17.39
C GLY A 698 3.83 -29.88 -16.47
N ALA A 699 2.79 -30.57 -16.01
CA ALA A 699 2.90 -31.78 -15.19
C ALA A 699 3.35 -33.00 -16.03
N THR A 700 4.64 -33.09 -16.33
CA THR A 700 5.28 -34.24 -16.98
C THR A 700 5.24 -35.48 -16.08
N ARG A 701 4.12 -36.22 -16.12
CA ARG A 701 4.00 -37.55 -15.51
C ARG A 701 4.90 -38.56 -16.22
N ALA A 702 6.15 -38.64 -15.82
CA ALA A 702 7.07 -39.70 -16.21
C ALA A 702 6.55 -41.06 -15.70
N HIS A 703 5.98 -41.87 -16.60
CA HIS A 703 5.58 -43.24 -16.28
C HIS A 703 6.83 -44.11 -16.10
N ALA A 704 7.27 -44.25 -14.85
CA ALA A 704 8.39 -45.09 -14.47
C ALA A 704 8.02 -46.59 -14.59
N ALA A 705 8.23 -47.16 -15.77
CA ALA A 705 8.17 -48.60 -15.98
C ALA A 705 9.31 -49.30 -15.23
N ARG A 706 8.99 -50.16 -14.26
CA ARG A 706 9.97 -51.00 -13.58
C ARG A 706 10.31 -52.23 -14.44
N GLN A 707 11.60 -52.45 -14.72
CA GLN A 707 12.22 -53.78 -14.79
C GLN A 707 13.73 -53.69 -14.41
N PRO A 708 14.41 -54.80 -14.07
CA PRO A 708 15.43 -54.76 -13.02
C PRO A 708 16.85 -55.14 -13.43
N GLY A 709 17.82 -54.71 -12.60
CA GLY A 709 19.08 -55.42 -12.37
C GLY A 709 20.24 -55.11 -13.33
N GLY A 710 21.38 -54.71 -12.76
CA GLY A 710 22.65 -54.48 -13.45
C GLY A 710 23.68 -53.92 -12.45
N ALA A 711 24.97 -54.27 -12.59
CA ALA A 711 25.94 -54.06 -11.52
C ALA A 711 27.33 -53.60 -11.98
N ARG A 712 27.88 -52.62 -11.22
CA ARG A 712 29.30 -52.28 -11.03
C ARG A 712 30.11 -51.73 -12.23
N THR A 713 31.15 -50.96 -11.87
CA THR A 713 32.27 -50.44 -12.71
C THR A 713 31.88 -49.44 -13.81
N GLY A 714 32.75 -48.51 -14.23
CA GLY A 714 34.02 -48.07 -13.61
C GLY A 714 35.00 -47.44 -14.61
N ALA A 715 35.59 -46.30 -14.23
CA ALA A 715 36.75 -45.62 -14.84
C ALA A 715 36.60 -44.96 -16.25
N ASP A 716 36.86 -43.65 -16.26
CA ASP A 716 37.79 -42.91 -17.12
C ASP A 716 37.59 -42.59 -18.63
N HIS A 717 37.77 -41.27 -18.87
CA HIS A 717 38.64 -40.61 -19.86
C HIS A 717 38.16 -40.12 -21.26
N ALA A 718 38.79 -38.99 -21.63
CA ALA A 718 38.97 -38.39 -22.96
C ALA A 718 37.80 -37.68 -23.65
N ALA A 719 38.14 -36.73 -24.53
CA ALA A 719 37.21 -35.77 -25.17
C ALA A 719 37.77 -35.15 -26.47
N ARG A 720 36.92 -34.37 -27.16
CA ARG A 720 37.18 -33.53 -28.37
C ARG A 720 37.25 -34.32 -29.71
N PRO A 721 37.28 -33.65 -30.89
CA PRO A 721 36.06 -33.04 -31.48
C PRO A 721 35.96 -33.26 -33.01
N HIS A 722 34.88 -32.79 -33.66
CA HIS A 722 34.88 -32.58 -35.13
C HIS A 722 34.16 -31.29 -35.57
N ARG A 723 34.57 -30.76 -36.74
CA ARG A 723 34.13 -29.47 -37.33
C ARG A 723 33.07 -29.67 -38.44
N PRO A 724 32.31 -28.61 -38.81
CA PRO A 724 31.39 -28.61 -39.95
C PRO A 724 32.10 -28.46 -41.31
N HIS A 725 31.33 -28.56 -42.40
CA HIS A 725 31.75 -28.54 -43.82
C HIS A 725 31.53 -27.18 -44.52
N SER A 726 32.14 -27.03 -45.70
CA SER A 726 32.05 -25.91 -46.67
C SER A 726 31.79 -26.46 -48.10
N ASP A 727 31.55 -25.71 -49.20
CA ASP A 727 31.58 -24.26 -49.49
C ASP A 727 30.18 -23.79 -50.02
N GLN A 728 29.86 -22.84 -50.94
CA GLN A 728 30.48 -21.99 -51.99
C GLN A 728 29.71 -20.63 -52.04
N LEU A 729 30.24 -19.45 -52.38
CA LEU A 729 31.11 -18.91 -53.46
C LEU A 729 30.40 -18.50 -54.77
N GLY A 730 30.72 -17.28 -55.26
CA GLY A 730 30.14 -16.69 -56.47
C GLY A 730 30.56 -15.22 -56.76
N GLU A 731 31.85 -14.96 -56.95
CA GLU A 731 32.37 -13.63 -57.34
C GLU A 731 32.43 -13.40 -58.87
N ALA A 732 32.33 -12.14 -59.31
CA ALA A 732 32.86 -11.71 -60.62
C ALA A 732 33.18 -10.20 -60.72
N ARG A 733 34.48 -9.89 -60.96
CA ARG A 733 35.03 -8.69 -61.63
C ARG A 733 35.01 -7.32 -60.91
N GLY A 734 36.20 -6.89 -60.47
CA GLY A 734 36.59 -5.46 -60.38
C GLY A 734 36.99 -4.87 -61.77
N PRO A 735 37.73 -3.74 -61.82
CA PRO A 735 39.12 -3.78 -61.38
C PRO A 735 39.72 -2.49 -60.73
N ARG A 736 40.77 -2.71 -59.91
CA ARG A 736 42.01 -1.91 -59.77
C ARG A 736 41.93 -0.37 -59.81
N HIS A 737 42.30 0.27 -58.69
CA HIS A 737 43.69 0.75 -58.52
C HIS A 737 43.98 1.10 -57.05
N ALA A 738 45.26 1.14 -56.69
CA ALA A 738 45.76 1.75 -55.45
C ALA A 738 46.79 2.83 -55.82
N ASP A 739 46.90 3.90 -55.02
CA ASP A 739 48.16 4.29 -54.36
C ASP A 739 47.96 5.36 -53.26
N ASN A 740 49.08 5.78 -52.66
CA ASN A 740 49.28 6.59 -51.48
C ASN A 740 48.98 8.11 -51.58
N ALA A 741 48.38 8.63 -50.51
CA ALA A 741 48.82 9.74 -49.65
C ALA A 741 49.24 11.14 -50.19
N GLN A 742 49.14 12.13 -49.28
CA GLN A 742 49.95 13.38 -49.22
C GLN A 742 49.75 14.47 -50.31
N ARG A 743 49.02 15.57 -50.00
CA ARG A 743 49.62 16.86 -49.51
C ARG A 743 48.73 18.13 -49.47
N ARG A 744 48.97 18.92 -48.40
CA ARG A 744 49.11 20.41 -48.32
C ARG A 744 47.93 21.37 -48.60
N ARG A 745 47.62 22.14 -47.54
CA ARG A 745 47.56 23.63 -47.44
C ARG A 745 46.66 24.43 -48.40
N GLN A 746 45.78 25.26 -47.82
CA GLN A 746 46.06 26.72 -47.65
C GLN A 746 45.15 27.39 -46.61
N ARG A 747 45.49 28.63 -46.21
CA ARG A 747 44.69 29.58 -45.39
C ARG A 747 44.41 30.83 -46.23
N PRO A 748 43.45 31.69 -45.82
CA PRO A 748 43.89 33.01 -45.34
C PRO A 748 43.18 33.48 -44.04
N GLY A 749 43.63 34.61 -43.48
CA GLY A 749 42.88 35.48 -42.55
C GLY A 749 42.42 36.76 -43.28
N ARG A 750 42.01 37.87 -42.64
CA ARG A 750 42.04 38.34 -41.23
C ARG A 750 40.91 39.38 -40.99
N HIS A 751 40.64 39.65 -39.70
CA HIS A 751 40.22 40.90 -38.99
C HIS A 751 39.80 42.22 -39.71
N ALA A 752 39.23 43.11 -38.88
CA ALA A 752 38.94 44.56 -39.02
C ALA A 752 37.59 44.91 -39.66
N ASP A 753 36.81 45.91 -39.18
CA ASP A 753 36.76 46.75 -37.96
C ASP A 753 35.28 47.27 -37.83
N GLY A 754 34.78 47.95 -36.79
CA GLY A 754 35.30 48.37 -35.48
C GLY A 754 34.39 49.45 -34.84
N GLY A 755 34.43 49.59 -33.50
CA GLY A 755 33.79 50.64 -32.68
C GLY A 755 32.24 50.71 -32.67
N ASP A 756 31.59 51.54 -31.85
CA ASP A 756 31.92 52.11 -30.52
C ASP A 756 30.67 52.88 -30.02
N ASP A 757 30.32 52.82 -28.73
CA ASP A 757 29.91 53.99 -27.92
C ASP A 757 29.51 53.64 -26.46
N LEU A 758 29.66 54.62 -25.56
CA LEU A 758 29.40 54.50 -24.11
C LEU A 758 28.52 55.65 -23.57
N ALA A 759 27.38 55.32 -22.97
CA ALA A 759 26.67 56.11 -21.95
C ALA A 759 25.76 55.13 -21.16
N ASP A 760 25.72 55.05 -19.83
CA ASP A 760 25.67 56.06 -18.75
C ASP A 760 24.34 56.85 -18.69
N GLY A 761 23.89 57.18 -17.48
CA GLY A 761 22.65 57.92 -17.23
C GLY A 761 21.76 57.36 -16.12
N ARG A 762 21.95 57.85 -14.87
CA ARG A 762 20.98 57.64 -13.77
C ARG A 762 19.96 58.77 -13.72
N LEU A 763 18.66 58.46 -13.65
CA LEU A 763 17.63 59.33 -13.04
C LEU A 763 16.54 58.44 -12.42
N ARG A 764 16.20 58.49 -11.13
CA ARG A 764 15.84 59.58 -10.19
C ARG A 764 14.44 60.21 -10.40
N THR A 765 13.45 59.54 -9.79
CA THR A 765 12.55 60.05 -8.72
C THR A 765 12.03 61.51 -8.72
N ARG A 766 10.71 61.61 -8.43
CA ARG A 766 9.90 62.69 -7.81
C ARG A 766 8.95 63.51 -8.71
N PHE A 767 7.74 63.67 -8.15
CA PHE A 767 6.76 64.78 -8.16
C PHE A 767 5.34 64.28 -8.50
N GLY A 768 4.25 64.62 -7.80
CA GLY A 768 4.01 65.30 -6.50
C GLY A 768 2.87 64.57 -5.75
N GLN A 769 2.57 64.80 -4.46
CA GLN A 769 2.15 66.05 -3.78
C GLN A 769 0.92 66.71 -4.44
N ASP A 770 -0.10 67.19 -3.71
CA ASP A 770 -0.44 67.09 -2.26
C ASP A 770 -1.90 67.54 -2.06
N ARG A 771 -2.60 67.11 -0.98
CA ARG A 771 -3.69 67.89 -0.34
C ARG A 771 -4.26 67.23 0.92
N ARG A 772 -3.95 67.85 2.06
CA ARG A 772 -4.69 67.72 3.33
C ARG A 772 -5.89 68.67 3.37
N ARG A 773 -6.94 68.30 4.12
CA ARG A 773 -7.85 69.12 4.95
C ARG A 773 -9.05 68.27 5.38
N ASP A 774 -9.76 68.52 6.48
CA ASP A 774 -9.39 68.97 7.85
C ASP A 774 -10.68 68.89 8.71
N GLY A 775 -10.54 68.70 10.02
CA GLY A 775 -11.66 68.70 10.99
C GLY A 775 -12.39 67.36 11.16
N GLY A 776 -13.00 67.08 12.32
CA GLY A 776 -13.07 67.90 13.53
C GLY A 776 -13.60 67.13 14.75
N HIS A 777 -13.44 67.70 15.95
CA HIS A 777 -13.85 67.10 17.23
C HIS A 777 -15.35 66.76 17.33
N ARG A 778 -15.67 65.77 18.18
CA ARG A 778 -16.45 66.03 19.42
C ARG A 778 -16.21 64.97 20.51
N ARG A 779 -16.48 65.38 21.76
CA ARG A 779 -16.46 64.54 22.97
C ARG A 779 -17.89 64.15 23.37
N GLY A 780 -17.97 63.16 24.25
CA GLY A 780 -19.07 62.93 25.20
C GLY A 780 -19.72 61.55 25.07
N ASP A 781 -20.23 60.92 26.13
CA ASP A 781 -20.06 61.13 27.58
C ASP A 781 -20.51 59.85 28.34
N ARG A 782 -20.14 59.72 29.61
CA ARG A 782 -20.80 58.83 30.61
C ARG A 782 -21.76 59.71 31.45
N PRO A 783 -22.79 59.20 32.20
CA PRO A 783 -22.93 57.87 32.81
C PRO A 783 -24.29 57.21 32.41
N ALA A 784 -25.11 56.46 33.18
CA ALA A 784 -25.14 56.10 34.60
C ALA A 784 -26.00 54.87 34.97
N SER A 785 -25.61 54.22 36.09
CA SER A 785 -26.44 53.60 37.16
C SER A 785 -27.46 52.47 36.90
N ALA A 786 -27.64 51.65 37.95
CA ALA A 786 -28.60 50.52 38.10
C ALA A 786 -29.91 51.02 38.81
N PRO A 787 -30.78 50.25 39.55
CA PRO A 787 -30.62 48.94 40.23
C PRO A 787 -31.89 48.00 40.26
N ALA A 788 -31.93 47.05 41.22
CA ALA A 788 -33.11 46.41 41.86
C ALA A 788 -33.86 45.27 41.13
N HIS A 789 -34.50 44.26 41.80
CA HIS A 789 -34.35 43.62 43.14
C HIS A 789 -35.21 42.32 43.21
N HIS A 790 -34.85 41.34 44.06
CA HIS A 790 -35.71 40.25 44.61
C HIS A 790 -36.34 39.21 43.62
N ASP A 791 -36.82 38.01 44.03
CA ASP A 791 -36.90 37.40 45.38
C ASP A 791 -36.73 35.85 45.45
N LEU A 792 -36.74 35.31 46.68
CA LEU A 792 -36.63 33.89 47.07
C LEU A 792 -37.85 33.00 46.75
N ARG A 793 -37.62 31.68 46.63
CA ARG A 793 -38.34 30.66 47.45
C ARG A 793 -37.63 29.31 47.54
N VAL A 794 -38.03 28.49 48.54
CA VAL A 794 -37.29 27.31 49.03
C VAL A 794 -38.22 26.11 49.28
N ALA A 795 -37.82 24.92 48.80
CA ALA A 795 -38.12 23.60 49.37
C ALA A 795 -37.22 22.53 48.70
N GLY A 796 -36.71 21.47 49.34
CA GLY A 796 -36.68 21.13 50.77
C GLY A 796 -36.88 19.63 51.05
N ARG A 797 -36.04 19.03 51.93
CA ARG A 797 -36.10 17.64 52.51
C ARG A 797 -35.51 16.52 51.60
N THR A 798 -34.33 15.93 51.92
CA THR A 798 -33.97 14.85 52.91
C THR A 798 -34.46 13.45 52.54
N ARG A 799 -33.78 12.30 52.79
CA ARG A 799 -32.52 11.87 53.48
C ARG A 799 -32.10 10.53 52.80
N ALA A 800 -30.82 10.22 52.50
CA ALA A 800 -29.70 9.76 53.34
C ALA A 800 -29.71 8.29 53.84
N HIS A 801 -28.58 7.59 53.57
CA HIS A 801 -27.93 6.48 54.32
C HIS A 801 -28.22 4.97 54.12
N LYS A 802 -27.07 4.23 54.05
CA LYS A 802 -26.75 2.81 54.37
C LYS A 802 -27.28 1.72 53.41
N SER A 803 -26.55 0.68 52.95
CA SER A 803 -25.22 0.05 53.15
C SER A 803 -25.16 -1.27 53.95
N ALA A 804 -24.50 -2.29 53.35
CA ALA A 804 -24.21 -3.66 53.85
C ALA A 804 -25.43 -4.63 53.93
N GLY A 805 -25.30 -5.94 53.67
CA GLY A 805 -24.14 -6.72 53.18
C GLY A 805 -24.37 -8.25 53.28
N VAL A 806 -23.30 -9.07 53.16
CA VAL A 806 -23.18 -10.50 53.64
C VAL A 806 -23.98 -11.58 52.85
N THR A 807 -23.51 -12.81 52.53
CA THR A 807 -22.16 -13.45 52.30
C THR A 807 -22.29 -14.75 51.45
N HIS A 808 -21.16 -15.22 50.89
CA HIS A 808 -20.76 -16.58 50.46
C HIS A 808 -21.75 -17.78 50.41
N ALA A 809 -21.66 -18.57 49.32
CA ALA A 809 -21.55 -20.04 49.38
C ALA A 809 -20.79 -20.64 48.16
N ARG A 810 -20.16 -21.80 48.37
CA ARG A 810 -19.13 -22.48 47.53
C ARG A 810 -19.68 -23.35 46.37
N SER A 811 -18.79 -23.60 45.39
CA SER A 811 -18.59 -24.81 44.55
C SER A 811 -19.09 -26.17 45.11
N PRO A 812 -19.30 -27.25 44.28
CA PRO A 812 -18.34 -27.70 43.25
C PRO A 812 -18.81 -28.48 41.98
N ASN A 813 -17.86 -28.62 41.04
CA ASN A 813 -17.52 -29.75 40.14
C ASN A 813 -18.57 -30.61 39.40
N GLY A 814 -18.29 -30.88 38.10
CA GLY A 814 -18.77 -32.03 37.32
C GLY A 814 -19.22 -31.62 35.90
N SER A 815 -18.56 -31.88 34.75
CA SER A 815 -17.61 -32.89 34.21
C SER A 815 -18.26 -33.93 33.28
N LEU A 816 -17.98 -33.82 31.96
CA LEU A 816 -18.23 -34.82 30.88
C LEU A 816 -19.70 -35.15 30.54
N ALA A 817 -20.07 -35.74 29.38
CA ALA A 817 -19.53 -35.66 28.01
C ALA A 817 -20.47 -36.39 26.98
N TRP A 818 -20.19 -36.19 25.68
CA TRP A 818 -20.37 -37.14 24.55
C TRP A 818 -21.74 -37.46 23.86
N ARG A 819 -21.72 -37.27 22.53
CA ARG A 819 -22.20 -38.13 21.40
C ARG A 819 -23.69 -38.26 21.03
N TYR A 820 -23.96 -37.95 19.73
CA TYR A 820 -24.67 -38.74 18.68
C TYR A 820 -25.98 -39.49 19.03
N ALA A 821 -27.07 -39.50 18.23
CA ALA A 821 -27.09 -39.58 16.76
C ALA A 821 -28.43 -39.16 16.06
N ARG A 822 -28.33 -39.06 14.73
CA ARG A 822 -29.33 -38.80 13.66
C ARG A 822 -30.74 -39.45 13.73
N LYS A 823 -31.70 -38.71 13.09
CA LYS A 823 -32.59 -39.08 11.94
C LYS A 823 -34.11 -39.34 12.17
N LEU A 824 -34.88 -39.06 11.09
CA LEU A 824 -36.29 -39.47 10.75
C LEU A 824 -37.41 -38.65 11.45
N ARG A 825 -38.61 -38.35 10.87
CA ARG A 825 -39.14 -38.29 9.47
C ARG A 825 -40.61 -37.77 9.48
N ILE A 826 -41.16 -37.27 8.34
CA ILE A 826 -42.61 -37.36 7.92
C ILE A 826 -43.64 -36.54 8.77
N SER A 827 -44.82 -36.04 8.34
CA SER A 827 -45.60 -35.99 7.06
C SER A 827 -46.43 -34.66 7.00
N SER A 828 -46.82 -34.08 5.84
CA SER A 828 -48.04 -34.30 4.99
C SER A 828 -49.42 -34.08 5.68
N CYS A 829 -50.54 -33.73 4.99
CA CYS A 829 -50.83 -33.74 3.55
C CYS A 829 -51.90 -32.71 3.08
N CYS A 830 -52.14 -32.65 1.77
CA CYS A 830 -52.96 -31.67 1.03
C CYS A 830 -54.49 -31.91 1.06
N ARG A 831 -55.28 -30.90 0.63
CA ARG A 831 -56.52 -31.06 -0.16
C ARG A 831 -56.81 -29.84 -1.05
N THR A 832 -57.44 -30.06 -2.20
CA THR A 832 -57.92 -29.05 -3.18
C THR A 832 -59.39 -29.32 -3.53
N PRO A 833 -60.15 -28.36 -4.09
CA PRO A 833 -60.41 -28.39 -5.55
C PRO A 833 -60.58 -27.01 -6.25
N ARG A 834 -60.81 -27.06 -7.57
CA ARG A 834 -61.17 -25.99 -8.54
C ARG A 834 -62.69 -26.06 -8.88
N PRO A 835 -63.27 -25.31 -9.88
CA PRO A 835 -63.18 -23.88 -10.25
C PRO A 835 -64.59 -23.22 -10.48
N THR A 836 -64.69 -21.91 -10.79
CA THR A 836 -65.73 -21.32 -11.71
C THR A 836 -65.50 -19.83 -12.07
N ARG A 837 -66.34 -19.29 -12.99
CA ARG A 837 -66.46 -17.92 -13.58
C ARG A 837 -67.99 -17.69 -13.84
N PRO A 838 -68.52 -16.52 -14.32
CA PRO A 838 -67.94 -15.18 -14.60
C PRO A 838 -68.80 -13.97 -14.08
N ALA A 839 -68.38 -12.72 -14.35
CA ALA A 839 -69.24 -11.51 -14.37
C ALA A 839 -68.67 -10.38 -15.28
N ARG A 840 -69.38 -9.24 -15.43
CA ARG A 840 -69.10 -8.07 -16.31
C ARG A 840 -69.31 -6.75 -15.51
N ARG A 841 -69.16 -5.49 -15.98
CA ARG A 841 -69.07 -4.87 -17.33
C ARG A 841 -68.53 -3.39 -17.26
N ILE A 842 -67.67 -2.94 -18.20
CA ILE A 842 -67.43 -1.53 -18.66
C ILE A 842 -67.03 -0.41 -17.65
N ALA A 843 -65.92 0.31 -17.93
CA ALA A 843 -65.82 1.80 -17.98
C ALA A 843 -64.40 2.28 -18.43
N GLN A 844 -64.28 3.54 -18.88
CA GLN A 844 -63.00 4.21 -19.27
C GLN A 844 -62.52 5.18 -18.18
N PRO A 845 -61.29 5.71 -18.32
CA PRO A 845 -61.11 7.16 -18.22
C PRO A 845 -60.45 7.79 -19.46
N ARG A 846 -60.98 8.94 -19.87
CA ARG A 846 -60.24 10.05 -20.53
C ARG A 846 -59.87 11.05 -19.40
N HIS A 847 -59.05 12.10 -19.54
CA HIS A 847 -58.48 12.84 -20.68
C HIS A 847 -57.14 13.46 -20.23
N CYS A 848 -56.26 13.80 -21.18
CA CYS A 848 -55.43 15.02 -21.14
C CYS A 848 -55.12 15.47 -22.58
N LEU A 849 -55.13 16.79 -22.81
CA LEU A 849 -54.68 17.42 -24.07
C LEU A 849 -53.27 18.02 -23.83
N HIS A 850 -52.27 18.03 -24.72
CA HIS A 850 -52.18 18.19 -26.19
C HIS A 850 -51.83 19.63 -26.62
N LEU A 851 -50.54 19.88 -26.89
CA LEU A 851 -49.87 20.99 -27.61
C LEU A 851 -48.39 20.53 -27.78
N ARG A 852 -47.59 20.62 -28.85
CA ARG A 852 -47.62 21.02 -30.28
C ARG A 852 -46.28 21.77 -30.56
N GLY A 853 -45.55 21.38 -31.61
CA GLY A 853 -44.34 22.08 -32.09
C GLY A 853 -43.01 21.52 -31.53
N HIS A 854 -41.91 21.42 -32.28
CA HIS A 854 -41.74 21.64 -33.73
C HIS A 854 -40.60 20.76 -34.30
N LEU A 855 -40.76 20.26 -35.52
CA LEU A 855 -39.67 19.63 -36.30
C LEU A 855 -38.85 20.69 -37.04
N ARG A 856 -37.52 20.55 -37.07
CA ARG A 856 -36.63 21.10 -38.10
C ARG A 856 -35.48 20.14 -38.41
N THR A 857 -35.34 19.79 -39.69
CA THR A 857 -34.23 19.02 -40.27
C THR A 857 -33.13 19.96 -40.81
N PRO A 858 -31.90 19.46 -41.09
CA PRO A 858 -30.71 20.30 -41.19
C PRO A 858 -30.47 20.93 -42.58
N ARG A 859 -29.55 21.91 -42.62
CA ARG A 859 -28.88 22.37 -43.85
C ARG A 859 -27.38 22.53 -43.62
N ARG A 860 -26.62 22.27 -44.70
CA ARG A 860 -25.16 22.37 -44.82
C ARG A 860 -24.63 23.76 -44.42
N ARG A 861 -23.49 23.79 -43.74
CA ARG A 861 -22.22 24.12 -44.38
C ARG A 861 -21.09 23.33 -43.75
#